data_AF-A0A0W0ZUE0-F1
#
_entry.id   AF-A0A0W0ZUE0-F1
#
_cell.length_a   1.000
_cell.length_b   1.000
_cell.length_c   1.000
_cell.angle_alpha   90.00
_cell.angle_beta   90.00
_cell.angle_gamma   90.00
#
_symmetry.space_group_name_H-M   'P 1'
#
loop_
_entity.id
_entity.type
_entity.pdbx_description
1 polymer ?
#
loop_
_entity_poly.entity_id
_entity_poly.type
_entity_poly.pdbx_seq_one_letter_code
_entity_poly.pdbx_strand_id
1 'polypeptide(L)'
;MKLVNLFQYVFSGRGIIDVSTIDPNNVERIKLRIEKRSKEIKKEFEFILKDENLSHHFRMMLLQLNTPNSLSLAKILFDPKEIQASSSTENVVIPTDDKLREVFKEKNDLYGYFAPNDLQAFKRFSAIYKFLQLASNYINCDNSKPEELYECAYKALVCFGNFKDQTDLTMLESIEKFLLTKQASQVANKPLPSLMDLQIGKKNGIHYEEWTQFIQKHGIKALKFFKRAQDIEDKLKRAPETLAEAFDALAQADYKRYSEDPDLAKVCEQYNAPEAVFNRCLDLDLKKLWKTKDNLPDIIVNGLDSEINQPGYYLVKLPIKDPRSLILGYITNDCQSIGSKGEPCVLDGISSEHDGFYVMLKKKDSKKEISPFLHDKTIDYDNFEIVGQGYAWRTMSGNLTIDSWENARDKDDGIAVAMLKKFGQMVISQSKGNIIQVTTGRNSPRTPSAFSKGPALKYAEIMEEGTQYNDSKSQTLIAIDNKKIEDIRSELVFQLTENFEFTYTRTLRSLIDTIYSQKHSMWVESLLVNSTGLDWRSEDILSTIYSCVGLDDTGGVITWKALFLLEQASLLDNDSFQKITADKWLARNVCEAIIALGNAQLLDHKNFEIIIKISKEQILNKDSVLANISQSVIRLSRANIHLDNNGFDALANSYLHAEKSRKNFREEILTVVINLKTKFDITLDSITFKKLLDNEKYAPEILNLFAMAQEYKLNVLDNGVYKNIIENAPYIQGINNIIPELAAINILDDSIFQSLINHAKDSPFISDVILLLSEQNILDKENFNHLMQCILFAEEIYDALEPLGGQDILDREKVQFILEHHNSARYLGKIFAKLDEVDLLDNDYFNKLKPCVSSLEELSKIISLLERYELLDKDNFLLVVENHSAAKDILASLKKLKEGHILDDSHFKEVMKNIPNNSVTRKEQEPILPSVSAKETLQKLKNTDTNEDFTSEFKV
;
A
#
# COMPACT_ATOMS: atom_id res chain seq x y z
N MET A 1 -41.36 16.56 -12.90
CA MET A 1 -42.04 15.84 -14.00
C MET A 1 -41.27 14.54 -14.25
N LYS A 2 -41.92 13.41 -14.58
CA LYS A 2 -41.21 12.20 -15.00
C LYS A 2 -40.48 12.45 -16.34
N LEU A 3 -39.24 11.99 -16.48
CA LEU A 3 -38.44 12.09 -17.69
C LEU A 3 -39.11 11.38 -18.87
N VAL A 4 -39.80 10.26 -18.63
CA VAL A 4 -40.57 9.57 -19.66
C VAL A 4 -41.68 10.46 -20.24
N ASN A 5 -42.36 11.24 -19.38
CA ASN A 5 -43.36 12.18 -19.86
C ASN A 5 -42.71 13.28 -20.72
N LEU A 6 -41.54 13.78 -20.32
CA LEU A 6 -40.79 14.78 -21.09
C LEU A 6 -40.45 14.23 -22.48
N PHE A 7 -39.92 13.01 -22.55
CA PHE A 7 -39.64 12.31 -23.81
C PHE A 7 -40.86 12.21 -24.72
N GLN A 8 -42.05 11.88 -24.18
CA GLN A 8 -43.27 11.80 -24.96
C GLN A 8 -43.67 13.13 -25.62
N TYR A 9 -43.44 14.26 -24.94
CA TYR A 9 -43.72 15.59 -25.48
C TYR A 9 -42.75 15.97 -26.59
N VAL A 10 -41.47 15.63 -26.42
CA VAL A 10 -40.39 16.01 -27.35
C VAL A 10 -40.36 15.11 -28.58
N PHE A 11 -40.51 13.80 -28.41
CA PHE A 11 -40.28 12.81 -29.48
C PHE A 11 -41.51 11.99 -29.88
N SER A 12 -42.51 11.80 -29.02
CA SER A 12 -43.65 10.88 -29.27
C SER A 12 -45.00 11.58 -29.56
N GLY A 13 -44.98 12.82 -30.06
CA GLY A 13 -46.19 13.50 -30.55
C GLY A 13 -47.11 14.10 -29.51
N ARG A 14 -46.86 13.93 -28.20
CA ARG A 14 -47.71 14.51 -27.14
C ARG A 14 -47.64 16.04 -27.10
N GLY A 15 -46.60 16.64 -27.69
CA GLY A 15 -46.44 18.07 -27.91
C GLY A 15 -47.20 18.62 -29.13
N ILE A 16 -47.83 17.76 -29.94
CA ILE A 16 -48.73 18.17 -31.00
C ILE A 16 -50.15 18.26 -30.43
N ILE A 17 -50.80 19.41 -30.65
CA ILE A 17 -52.22 19.53 -30.38
C ILE A 17 -52.96 19.06 -31.63
N ASP A 18 -53.38 17.80 -31.61
CA ASP A 18 -54.17 17.23 -32.69
C ASP A 18 -55.59 17.84 -32.71
N VAL A 19 -55.94 18.44 -33.84
CA VAL A 19 -57.24 19.05 -34.12
C VAL A 19 -57.95 18.37 -35.29
N SER A 20 -57.38 17.31 -35.85
CA SER A 20 -57.93 16.58 -37.02
C SER A 20 -59.28 15.91 -36.76
N THR A 21 -59.60 15.65 -35.48
CA THR A 21 -60.88 15.09 -35.02
C THR A 21 -61.97 16.14 -34.82
N ILE A 22 -61.67 17.42 -35.03
CA ILE A 22 -62.61 18.54 -34.95
C ILE A 22 -62.95 18.98 -36.37
N ASP A 23 -64.23 19.29 -36.63
CA ASP A 23 -64.67 19.84 -37.90
C ASP A 23 -63.83 21.08 -38.27
N PRO A 24 -63.09 21.05 -39.40
CA PRO A 24 -62.20 22.14 -39.81
C PRO A 24 -62.93 23.47 -40.03
N ASN A 25 -64.25 23.46 -40.22
CA ASN A 25 -65.07 24.67 -40.36
C ASN A 25 -65.43 25.31 -39.00
N ASN A 26 -65.26 24.60 -37.88
CA ASN A 26 -65.56 25.11 -36.55
C ASN A 26 -64.32 25.73 -35.89
N VAL A 27 -63.94 26.90 -36.41
CA VAL A 27 -62.73 27.63 -36.01
C VAL A 27 -62.72 27.97 -34.51
N GLU A 28 -63.86 28.30 -33.90
CA GLU A 28 -63.94 28.59 -32.46
C GLU A 28 -63.64 27.37 -31.60
N ARG A 29 -64.18 26.20 -31.95
CA ARG A 29 -63.93 24.96 -31.19
C ARG A 29 -62.48 24.49 -31.32
N ILE A 30 -61.87 24.69 -32.48
CA ILE A 30 -60.44 24.44 -32.70
C ILE A 30 -59.59 25.37 -31.82
N LYS A 31 -59.86 26.68 -31.83
CA LYS A 31 -59.16 27.66 -30.97
C LYS A 31 -59.27 27.31 -29.49
N LEU A 32 -60.47 26.99 -29.01
CA LEU A 32 -60.71 26.68 -27.60
C LEU A 32 -60.01 25.37 -27.16
N ARG A 33 -59.92 24.38 -28.05
CA ARG A 33 -59.15 23.14 -27.81
C ARG A 33 -57.65 23.43 -27.72
N ILE A 34 -57.13 24.24 -28.65
CA ILE A 34 -55.71 24.64 -28.67
C ILE A 34 -55.36 25.44 -27.42
N GLU A 35 -56.16 26.43 -27.04
CA GLU A 35 -55.92 27.23 -25.83
C GLU A 35 -55.94 26.38 -24.57
N LYS A 36 -56.97 25.54 -24.41
CA LYS A 36 -57.09 24.64 -23.24
C LYS A 36 -55.88 23.71 -23.14
N ARG A 37 -55.53 23.04 -24.22
CA ARG A 37 -54.43 22.06 -24.22
C ARG A 37 -53.07 22.74 -24.05
N SER A 38 -52.85 23.90 -24.67
CA SER A 38 -51.65 24.70 -24.45
C SER A 38 -51.49 25.11 -22.99
N LYS A 39 -52.58 25.51 -22.31
CA LYS A 39 -52.55 25.88 -20.88
C LYS A 39 -52.22 24.67 -19.99
N GLU A 40 -52.76 23.50 -20.29
CA GLU A 40 -52.43 22.25 -19.59
C GLU A 40 -50.95 21.89 -19.77
N ILE A 41 -50.43 21.95 -20.99
CA ILE A 41 -49.02 21.67 -21.29
C ILE A 41 -48.10 22.68 -20.57
N LYS A 42 -48.39 23.99 -20.64
CA LYS A 42 -47.61 25.00 -19.91
C LYS A 42 -47.56 24.72 -18.40
N LYS A 43 -48.67 24.25 -17.82
CA LYS A 43 -48.71 23.88 -16.39
C LYS A 43 -47.82 22.66 -16.08
N GLU A 44 -47.77 21.66 -16.96
CA GLU A 44 -46.88 20.50 -16.77
C GLU A 44 -45.38 20.89 -16.82
N PHE A 45 -45.05 21.93 -17.58
CA PHE A 45 -43.69 22.47 -17.77
C PHE A 45 -43.37 23.67 -16.87
N GLU A 46 -44.24 24.03 -15.93
CA GLU A 46 -44.11 25.22 -15.09
C GLU A 46 -42.76 25.28 -14.34
N PHE A 47 -42.22 24.13 -13.94
CA PHE A 47 -40.93 24.05 -13.26
C PHE A 47 -39.74 24.42 -14.16
N ILE A 48 -39.80 24.12 -15.47
CA ILE A 48 -38.78 24.54 -16.45
C ILE A 48 -38.94 26.02 -16.75
N LEU A 49 -40.18 26.48 -16.95
CA LEU A 49 -40.48 27.85 -17.34
C LEU A 49 -40.18 28.90 -16.25
N LYS A 50 -40.15 28.48 -14.97
CA LYS A 50 -39.84 29.37 -13.83
C LYS A 50 -38.36 29.67 -13.66
N ASP A 51 -37.47 28.83 -14.19
CA ASP A 51 -36.03 29.02 -14.12
C ASP A 51 -35.55 29.59 -15.46
N GLU A 52 -35.08 30.83 -15.48
CA GLU A 52 -34.70 31.52 -16.72
C GLU A 52 -33.60 30.79 -17.50
N ASN A 53 -32.62 30.21 -16.80
CA ASN A 53 -31.50 29.51 -17.43
C ASN A 53 -31.95 28.16 -18.00
N LEU A 54 -32.71 27.39 -17.23
CA LEU A 54 -33.25 26.10 -17.67
C LEU A 54 -34.27 26.28 -18.80
N SER A 55 -35.11 27.31 -18.70
CA SER A 55 -36.08 27.71 -19.72
C SER A 55 -35.41 28.08 -21.04
N HIS A 56 -34.37 28.93 -20.99
CA HIS A 56 -33.58 29.30 -22.16
C HIS A 56 -32.88 28.09 -22.78
N HIS A 57 -32.22 27.26 -21.97
CA HIS A 57 -31.51 26.08 -22.45
C HIS A 57 -32.46 25.04 -23.07
N PHE A 58 -33.60 24.78 -22.43
CA PHE A 58 -34.63 23.87 -22.94
C PHE A 58 -35.28 24.38 -24.23
N ARG A 59 -35.47 25.69 -24.37
CA ARG A 59 -35.92 26.29 -25.63
C ARG A 59 -34.93 26.04 -26.76
N MET A 60 -33.64 26.32 -26.52
CA MET A 60 -32.60 26.14 -27.54
C MET A 60 -32.54 24.70 -28.02
N MET A 61 -32.68 23.73 -27.11
CA MET A 61 -32.82 22.31 -27.47
C MET A 61 -33.96 22.07 -28.46
N LEU A 62 -35.19 22.50 -28.13
CA LEU A 62 -36.36 22.18 -28.95
C LEU A 62 -36.24 22.72 -30.38
N LEU A 63 -35.60 23.89 -30.52
CA LEU A 63 -35.28 24.49 -31.81
C LEU A 63 -34.20 23.70 -32.56
N GLN A 64 -33.13 23.30 -31.87
CA GLN A 64 -32.04 22.50 -32.45
C GLN A 64 -32.52 21.11 -32.92
N LEU A 65 -33.43 20.47 -32.18
CA LEU A 65 -34.03 19.20 -32.56
C LEU A 65 -34.77 19.27 -33.90
N ASN A 66 -35.35 20.43 -34.22
CA ASN A 66 -36.03 20.73 -35.48
C ASN A 66 -37.04 19.65 -35.95
N THR A 67 -37.69 18.96 -35.02
CA THR A 67 -38.73 17.97 -35.33
C THR A 67 -40.11 18.63 -35.26
N PRO A 68 -41.13 18.11 -35.98
CA PRO A 68 -42.50 18.63 -35.87
C PRO A 68 -43.00 18.69 -34.41
N ASN A 69 -42.64 17.69 -33.61
CA ASN A 69 -43.00 17.59 -32.20
C ASN A 69 -42.31 18.66 -31.34
N SER A 70 -40.98 18.79 -31.47
CA SER A 70 -40.19 19.75 -30.69
C SER A 70 -40.53 21.20 -31.05
N LEU A 71 -40.74 21.50 -32.34
CA LEU A 71 -41.16 22.82 -32.82
C LEU A 71 -42.59 23.16 -32.38
N SER A 72 -43.51 22.19 -32.41
CA SER A 72 -44.86 22.38 -31.88
C SER A 72 -44.83 22.68 -30.39
N LEU A 73 -44.04 21.92 -29.62
CA LEU A 73 -43.87 22.15 -28.19
C LEU A 73 -43.24 23.52 -27.90
N ALA A 74 -42.23 23.94 -28.67
CA ALA A 74 -41.60 25.25 -28.52
C ALA A 74 -42.59 26.40 -28.74
N LYS A 75 -43.45 26.29 -29.78
CA LYS A 75 -44.52 27.27 -30.05
C LYS A 75 -45.57 27.33 -28.93
N ILE A 76 -45.82 26.21 -28.27
CA ILE A 76 -46.76 26.15 -27.14
C ILE A 76 -46.13 26.81 -25.92
N LEU A 77 -44.87 26.51 -25.61
CA LEU A 77 -44.21 26.91 -24.37
C LEU A 77 -43.70 28.36 -24.39
N PHE A 78 -43.20 28.85 -25.53
CA PHE A 78 -42.47 30.13 -25.64
C PHE A 78 -43.14 31.14 -26.59
N ASP A 79 -42.92 32.45 -26.37
CA ASP A 79 -43.52 33.50 -27.20
C ASP A 79 -42.81 33.59 -28.59
N PRO A 80 -43.59 33.70 -29.70
CA PRO A 80 -43.06 33.92 -31.04
C PRO A 80 -42.07 35.08 -31.20
N LYS A 81 -42.22 36.17 -30.42
CA LYS A 81 -41.35 37.36 -30.53
C LYS A 81 -39.94 37.15 -29.98
N GLU A 82 -39.77 36.16 -29.11
CA GLU A 82 -38.46 35.80 -28.56
C GLU A 82 -37.72 34.77 -29.46
N ILE A 83 -38.29 34.35 -30.60
CA ILE A 83 -37.70 33.34 -31.52
C ILE A 83 -36.56 33.94 -32.36
N GLN A 84 -36.34 35.26 -32.30
CA GLN A 84 -35.25 35.91 -33.03
C GLN A 84 -33.96 36.04 -32.19
N ALA A 85 -32.89 35.50 -32.77
CA ALA A 85 -31.46 35.71 -32.52
C ALA A 85 -30.75 34.79 -31.50
N SER A 86 -29.77 34.02 -32.00
CA SER A 86 -28.37 34.10 -31.53
C SER A 86 -27.46 33.19 -32.39
N SER A 87 -26.40 33.77 -32.93
CA SER A 87 -25.37 33.10 -33.73
C SER A 87 -24.14 32.85 -32.87
N SER A 88 -24.16 31.78 -32.09
CA SER A 88 -22.98 31.07 -31.56
C SER A 88 -23.39 30.24 -30.35
N THR A 89 -23.45 28.92 -30.51
CA THR A 89 -23.30 27.96 -29.40
C THR A 89 -22.94 26.62 -30.01
N GLU A 90 -21.94 25.97 -29.43
CA GLU A 90 -21.32 24.74 -29.93
C GLU A 90 -22.35 23.61 -30.14
N ASN A 91 -22.14 22.87 -31.22
CA ASN A 91 -23.08 21.91 -31.81
C ASN A 91 -23.32 20.69 -30.89
N VAL A 92 -24.50 20.60 -30.27
CA VAL A 92 -25.04 19.30 -29.79
C VAL A 92 -26.20 18.91 -30.70
N VAL A 93 -25.85 18.34 -31.86
CA VAL A 93 -26.82 17.82 -32.84
C VAL A 93 -27.17 16.38 -32.45
N ILE A 94 -28.46 16.03 -32.35
CA ILE A 94 -28.84 14.61 -32.24
C ILE A 94 -28.33 13.90 -33.50
N PRO A 95 -27.55 12.82 -33.36
CA PRO A 95 -27.02 12.07 -34.49
C PRO A 95 -28.15 11.61 -35.42
N THR A 96 -27.88 11.61 -36.72
CA THR A 96 -28.83 11.09 -37.71
C THR A 96 -29.10 9.60 -37.45
N ASP A 97 -30.26 9.11 -37.88
CA ASP A 97 -30.58 7.68 -37.74
C ASP A 97 -29.56 6.80 -38.48
N ASP A 98 -28.90 7.29 -39.53
CA ASP A 98 -27.79 6.59 -40.20
C ASP A 98 -26.56 6.46 -39.29
N LYS A 99 -26.19 7.52 -38.58
CA LYS A 99 -25.09 7.46 -37.60
C LYS A 99 -25.43 6.55 -36.44
N LEU A 100 -26.65 6.62 -35.91
CA LEU A 100 -27.11 5.71 -34.86
C LEU A 100 -27.11 4.25 -35.33
N ARG A 101 -27.40 3.99 -36.60
CA ARG A 101 -27.40 2.65 -37.18
C ARG A 101 -25.98 2.09 -37.29
N GLU A 102 -25.03 2.91 -37.72
CA GLU A 102 -23.61 2.56 -37.74
C GLU A 102 -23.12 2.19 -36.33
N VAL A 103 -23.40 3.04 -35.34
CA VAL A 103 -22.98 2.81 -33.95
C VAL A 103 -23.69 1.60 -33.35
N PHE A 104 -25.00 1.42 -33.58
CA PHE A 104 -25.71 0.22 -33.14
C PHE A 104 -25.06 -1.04 -33.69
N LYS A 105 -24.69 -1.04 -34.97
CA LYS A 105 -23.99 -2.16 -35.61
C LYS A 105 -22.63 -2.40 -34.96
N GLU A 106 -21.82 -1.37 -34.78
CA GLU A 106 -20.51 -1.46 -34.12
C GLU A 106 -20.62 -2.09 -32.71
N LYS A 107 -21.56 -1.61 -31.90
CA LYS A 107 -21.79 -2.15 -30.54
C LYS A 107 -22.35 -3.58 -30.58
N ASN A 108 -23.23 -3.88 -31.53
CA ASN A 108 -23.74 -5.22 -31.70
C ASN A 108 -22.70 -6.20 -32.23
N ASP A 109 -21.75 -5.76 -33.06
CA ASP A 109 -20.61 -6.57 -33.49
C ASP A 109 -19.67 -6.86 -32.32
N LEU A 110 -19.53 -5.90 -31.38
CA LEU A 110 -18.75 -6.08 -30.16
C LEU A 110 -19.39 -7.08 -29.18
N TYR A 111 -20.71 -6.96 -28.93
CA TYR A 111 -21.41 -7.70 -27.87
C TYR A 111 -22.26 -8.89 -28.35
N GLY A 112 -22.77 -8.86 -29.57
CA GLY A 112 -23.45 -9.98 -30.23
C GLY A 112 -24.89 -10.28 -29.77
N TYR A 113 -25.60 -9.36 -29.11
CA TYR A 113 -26.89 -9.68 -28.49
C TYR A 113 -28.06 -9.81 -29.48
N PHE A 114 -28.05 -9.01 -30.53
CA PHE A 114 -29.12 -8.90 -31.51
C PHE A 114 -28.67 -9.38 -32.90
N ALA A 115 -29.61 -9.68 -33.78
CA ALA A 115 -29.28 -9.99 -35.17
C ALA A 115 -28.69 -8.75 -35.87
N PRO A 116 -27.73 -8.88 -36.80
CA PRO A 116 -27.07 -7.73 -37.46
C PRO A 116 -28.02 -6.74 -38.14
N ASN A 117 -29.22 -7.19 -38.53
CA ASN A 117 -30.25 -6.39 -39.20
C ASN A 117 -31.55 -6.28 -38.37
N ASP A 118 -31.47 -6.40 -37.05
CA ASP A 118 -32.65 -6.28 -36.18
C ASP A 118 -33.18 -4.84 -36.15
N LEU A 119 -34.17 -4.57 -37.01
CA LEU A 119 -34.78 -3.26 -37.15
C LEU A 119 -35.55 -2.83 -35.88
N GLN A 120 -36.10 -3.79 -35.12
CA GLN A 120 -36.84 -3.49 -33.91
C GLN A 120 -35.89 -3.11 -32.77
N ALA A 121 -34.81 -3.87 -32.58
CA ALA A 121 -33.74 -3.54 -31.65
C ALA A 121 -33.13 -2.17 -31.96
N PHE A 122 -32.86 -1.87 -33.24
CA PHE A 122 -32.37 -0.56 -33.66
C PHE A 122 -33.34 0.58 -33.31
N LYS A 123 -34.65 0.42 -33.57
CA LYS A 123 -35.65 1.44 -33.20
C LYS A 123 -35.67 1.71 -31.70
N ARG A 124 -35.59 0.65 -30.89
CA ARG A 124 -35.51 0.75 -29.43
C ARG A 124 -34.20 1.38 -28.97
N PHE A 125 -33.07 1.02 -29.57
CA PHE A 125 -31.77 1.67 -29.34
C PHE A 125 -31.84 3.18 -29.56
N SER A 126 -32.39 3.60 -30.71
CA SER A 126 -32.55 5.02 -31.06
C SER A 126 -33.44 5.75 -30.05
N ALA A 127 -34.54 5.14 -29.61
CA ALA A 127 -35.42 5.71 -28.59
C ALA A 127 -34.71 5.86 -27.22
N ILE A 128 -33.98 4.82 -26.79
CA ILE A 128 -33.22 4.85 -25.53
C ILE A 128 -32.12 5.91 -25.59
N TYR A 129 -31.37 6.00 -26.69
CA TYR A 129 -30.33 7.01 -26.84
C TYR A 129 -30.91 8.43 -26.73
N LYS A 130 -31.99 8.72 -27.46
CA LYS A 130 -32.68 10.03 -27.39
C LYS A 130 -33.18 10.32 -25.98
N PHE A 131 -33.65 9.30 -25.26
CA PHE A 131 -34.07 9.40 -23.87
C PHE A 131 -32.90 9.71 -22.91
N LEU A 132 -31.76 9.05 -23.05
CA LEU A 132 -30.57 9.30 -22.23
C LEU A 132 -29.93 10.65 -22.54
N GLN A 133 -29.87 11.04 -23.81
CA GLN A 133 -29.39 12.36 -24.22
C GLN A 133 -30.26 13.49 -23.63
N LEU A 134 -31.58 13.31 -23.62
CA LEU A 134 -32.51 14.22 -22.94
C LEU A 134 -32.24 14.30 -21.42
N ALA A 135 -31.90 13.17 -20.78
CA ALA A 135 -31.58 13.16 -19.35
C ALA A 135 -30.24 13.86 -19.04
N SER A 136 -29.19 13.55 -19.79
CA SER A 136 -27.82 14.07 -19.59
C SER A 136 -27.77 15.59 -19.78
N ASN A 137 -28.29 16.07 -20.90
CA ASN A 137 -28.19 17.49 -21.25
C ASN A 137 -29.09 18.39 -20.40
N TYR A 138 -30.26 17.89 -19.95
CA TYR A 138 -31.30 18.78 -19.41
C TYR A 138 -31.71 18.51 -17.96
N ILE A 139 -31.52 17.28 -17.46
CA ILE A 139 -31.80 16.97 -16.05
C ILE A 139 -30.52 17.06 -15.23
N ASN A 140 -29.45 16.45 -15.72
CA ASN A 140 -28.18 16.43 -15.01
C ASN A 140 -27.24 17.59 -15.38
N CYS A 141 -27.48 18.25 -16.52
CA CYS A 141 -26.63 19.31 -17.08
C CYS A 141 -25.13 18.93 -17.12
N ASP A 142 -24.83 17.64 -17.37
CA ASP A 142 -23.49 17.08 -17.21
C ASP A 142 -22.67 17.05 -18.51
N ASN A 143 -23.27 17.44 -19.64
CA ASN A 143 -22.64 17.47 -20.97
C ASN A 143 -21.86 16.19 -21.31
N SER A 144 -22.41 15.03 -20.98
CA SER A 144 -21.77 13.74 -21.24
C SER A 144 -21.47 13.57 -22.73
N LYS A 145 -20.31 12.97 -23.05
CA LYS A 145 -19.87 12.78 -24.43
C LYS A 145 -20.82 11.83 -25.18
N PRO A 146 -21.13 12.09 -26.47
CA PRO A 146 -22.01 11.22 -27.26
C PRO A 146 -21.59 9.74 -27.27
N GLU A 147 -20.27 9.48 -27.30
CA GLU A 147 -19.71 8.13 -27.34
C GLU A 147 -20.08 7.30 -26.11
N GLU A 148 -20.06 7.92 -24.93
CA GLU A 148 -20.42 7.28 -23.66
C GLU A 148 -21.94 6.99 -23.59
N LEU A 149 -22.75 7.88 -24.16
CA LEU A 149 -24.21 7.70 -24.22
C LEU A 149 -24.62 6.58 -25.18
N TYR A 150 -23.89 6.37 -26.29
CA TYR A 150 -24.15 5.23 -27.17
C TYR A 150 -23.95 3.90 -26.45
N GLU A 151 -22.88 3.79 -25.69
CA GLU A 151 -22.57 2.60 -24.89
C GLU A 151 -23.68 2.34 -23.86
N CYS A 152 -24.07 3.38 -23.12
CA CYS A 152 -25.16 3.30 -22.14
C CYS A 152 -26.48 2.88 -22.79
N ALA A 153 -26.81 3.44 -23.96
CA ALA A 153 -28.04 3.13 -24.67
C ALA A 153 -28.09 1.67 -25.14
N TYR A 154 -26.96 1.16 -25.65
CA TYR A 154 -26.86 -0.23 -26.08
C TYR A 154 -27.00 -1.20 -24.89
N LYS A 155 -26.29 -0.94 -23.79
CA LYS A 155 -26.39 -1.77 -22.58
C LYS A 155 -27.78 -1.75 -21.95
N ALA A 156 -28.42 -0.59 -21.94
CA ALA A 156 -29.81 -0.46 -21.47
C ALA A 156 -30.78 -1.22 -22.36
N LEU A 157 -30.57 -1.23 -23.69
CA LEU A 157 -31.34 -2.06 -24.60
C LEU A 157 -31.19 -3.55 -24.26
N VAL A 158 -29.97 -4.02 -24.01
CA VAL A 158 -29.72 -5.43 -23.63
C VAL A 158 -30.45 -5.79 -22.32
N CYS A 159 -30.37 -4.94 -21.30
CA CYS A 159 -30.94 -5.23 -19.99
C CYS A 159 -32.46 -5.05 -19.89
N PHE A 160 -33.02 -4.10 -20.64
CA PHE A 160 -34.41 -3.65 -20.45
C PHE A 160 -35.26 -3.66 -21.72
N GLY A 161 -34.66 -3.87 -22.89
CA GLY A 161 -35.31 -3.59 -24.18
C GLY A 161 -35.94 -4.78 -24.87
N ASN A 162 -35.93 -5.97 -24.27
CA ASN A 162 -36.45 -7.18 -24.91
C ASN A 162 -37.45 -7.97 -24.03
N PHE A 163 -38.16 -7.29 -23.11
CA PHE A 163 -39.17 -7.96 -22.29
C PHE A 163 -40.39 -8.39 -23.12
N LYS A 164 -40.99 -9.52 -22.74
CA LYS A 164 -42.20 -10.03 -23.41
C LYS A 164 -43.36 -9.05 -23.21
N ASP A 165 -44.10 -8.77 -24.28
CA ASP A 165 -45.25 -7.84 -24.32
C ASP A 165 -44.92 -6.38 -23.96
N GLN A 166 -43.64 -5.99 -24.04
CA GLN A 166 -43.17 -4.66 -23.68
C GLN A 166 -43.40 -3.62 -24.78
N THR A 167 -44.03 -2.52 -24.39
CA THR A 167 -44.13 -1.30 -25.21
C THR A 167 -42.89 -0.42 -25.03
N ASP A 168 -42.58 0.43 -26.01
CA ASP A 168 -41.48 1.39 -25.92
C ASP A 168 -41.61 2.28 -24.67
N LEU A 169 -42.84 2.61 -24.25
CA LEU A 169 -43.09 3.39 -23.05
C LEU A 169 -42.66 2.65 -21.77
N THR A 170 -43.12 1.41 -21.60
CA THR A 170 -42.79 0.58 -20.44
C THR A 170 -41.30 0.25 -20.35
N MET A 171 -40.60 0.22 -21.49
CA MET A 171 -39.15 0.11 -21.55
C MET A 171 -38.47 1.35 -20.97
N LEU A 172 -38.85 2.54 -21.43
CA LEU A 172 -38.28 3.79 -20.92
C LEU A 172 -38.61 4.02 -19.43
N GLU A 173 -39.79 3.62 -18.97
CA GLU A 173 -40.16 3.65 -17.54
C GLU A 173 -39.27 2.73 -16.68
N SER A 174 -38.85 1.58 -17.21
CA SER A 174 -37.93 0.67 -16.52
C SER A 174 -36.54 1.28 -16.38
N ILE A 175 -36.06 1.96 -17.42
CA ILE A 175 -34.79 2.70 -17.41
C ILE A 175 -34.86 3.90 -16.46
N GLU A 176 -35.95 4.67 -16.48
CA GLU A 176 -36.18 5.78 -15.54
C GLU A 176 -36.16 5.30 -14.09
N LYS A 177 -36.82 4.18 -13.79
CA LYS A 177 -36.82 3.59 -12.45
C LYS A 177 -35.41 3.19 -12.00
N PHE A 178 -34.60 2.64 -12.90
CA PHE A 178 -33.20 2.32 -12.63
C PHE A 178 -32.38 3.57 -12.30
N LEU A 179 -32.49 4.62 -13.13
CA LEU A 179 -31.82 5.92 -12.91
C LEU A 179 -32.20 6.53 -11.56
N LEU A 180 -33.49 6.58 -11.22
CA LEU A 180 -33.97 7.13 -9.96
C LEU A 180 -33.47 6.34 -8.75
N THR A 181 -33.39 5.00 -8.86
CA THR A 181 -32.85 4.15 -7.78
C THR A 181 -31.37 4.46 -7.54
N LYS A 182 -30.59 4.65 -8.62
CA LYS A 182 -29.16 4.99 -8.52
C LYS A 182 -28.94 6.39 -7.96
N GLN A 183 -29.71 7.38 -8.42
CA GLN A 183 -29.68 8.74 -7.88
C GLN A 183 -30.06 8.80 -6.39
N ALA A 184 -31.07 8.05 -5.95
CA ALA A 184 -31.43 8.00 -4.53
C ALA A 184 -30.34 7.36 -3.64
N SER A 185 -29.52 6.48 -4.23
CA SER A 185 -28.45 5.77 -3.51
C SER A 185 -27.10 6.49 -3.52
N GLN A 186 -26.94 7.57 -4.29
CA GLN A 186 -25.66 8.26 -4.49
C GLN A 186 -25.82 9.77 -4.25
N VAL A 187 -24.73 10.46 -3.86
CA VAL A 187 -24.72 11.92 -3.71
C VAL A 187 -25.07 12.56 -5.06
N ALA A 188 -26.00 13.52 -5.07
CA ALA A 188 -26.38 14.28 -6.26
C ALA A 188 -25.12 14.83 -6.97
N ASN A 189 -25.11 14.86 -8.32
CA ASN A 189 -24.06 15.39 -9.22
C ASN A 189 -23.11 14.39 -9.91
N LYS A 190 -23.43 13.09 -10.02
CA LYS A 190 -22.69 12.19 -10.93
C LYS A 190 -23.21 12.27 -12.38
N PRO A 191 -22.32 12.18 -13.39
CA PRO A 191 -22.71 12.20 -14.79
C PRO A 191 -23.52 10.95 -15.17
N LEU A 192 -24.40 11.07 -16.17
CA LEU A 192 -25.35 10.03 -16.55
C LEU A 192 -24.69 8.67 -16.89
N PRO A 193 -23.54 8.61 -17.59
CA PRO A 193 -22.83 7.35 -17.82
C PRO A 193 -22.45 6.61 -16.53
N SER A 194 -22.12 7.34 -15.45
CA SER A 194 -21.84 6.74 -14.14
C SER A 194 -23.09 6.18 -13.47
N LEU A 195 -24.25 6.81 -13.69
CA LEU A 195 -25.54 6.30 -13.21
C LEU A 195 -26.00 5.08 -14.01
N MET A 196 -25.61 5.02 -15.30
CA MET A 196 -25.87 3.94 -16.25
C MET A 196 -24.72 2.93 -16.35
N ASP A 197 -23.99 2.68 -15.25
CA ASP A 197 -22.95 1.66 -15.15
C ASP A 197 -23.55 0.23 -15.14
N LEU A 198 -24.20 -0.12 -16.25
CA LEU A 198 -24.61 -1.47 -16.56
C LEU A 198 -23.39 -2.22 -17.07
N GLN A 199 -23.19 -3.42 -16.55
CA GLN A 199 -22.08 -4.28 -16.95
C GLN A 199 -22.66 -5.50 -17.65
N ILE A 200 -22.33 -5.64 -18.94
CA ILE A 200 -22.73 -6.75 -19.80
C ILE A 200 -21.46 -7.36 -20.41
N GLY A 201 -21.44 -8.69 -20.55
CA GLY A 201 -20.42 -9.41 -21.30
C GLY A 201 -20.78 -9.52 -22.79
N LYS A 202 -20.00 -10.27 -23.57
CA LYS A 202 -20.44 -10.71 -24.91
C LYS A 202 -21.51 -11.81 -24.78
N LYS A 203 -22.44 -11.91 -25.72
CA LYS A 203 -23.43 -13.02 -25.82
C LYS A 203 -22.71 -14.30 -26.27
N ASN A 204 -21.94 -14.90 -25.36
CA ASN A 204 -21.14 -16.11 -25.61
C ASN A 204 -21.96 -17.40 -25.40
N GLY A 205 -23.09 -17.54 -26.08
CA GLY A 205 -23.92 -18.76 -25.96
C GLY A 205 -24.84 -18.80 -24.73
N ILE A 206 -24.96 -17.69 -24.00
CA ILE A 206 -25.95 -17.57 -22.92
C ILE A 206 -27.40 -17.59 -23.46
N HIS A 207 -28.32 -18.13 -22.67
CA HIS A 207 -29.76 -18.16 -22.90
C HIS A 207 -30.37 -16.76 -22.64
N TYR A 208 -30.04 -15.80 -23.51
CA TYR A 208 -30.37 -14.38 -23.35
C TYR A 208 -31.88 -14.11 -23.14
N GLU A 209 -32.75 -14.83 -23.85
CA GLU A 209 -34.20 -14.69 -23.72
C GLU A 209 -34.68 -15.08 -22.31
N GLU A 210 -34.08 -16.11 -21.70
CA GLU A 210 -34.40 -16.53 -20.33
C GLU A 210 -33.85 -15.54 -19.29
N TRP A 211 -32.63 -15.03 -19.48
CA TRP A 211 -32.09 -13.95 -18.65
C TRP A 211 -32.94 -12.69 -18.68
N THR A 212 -33.47 -12.37 -19.85
CA THR A 212 -34.37 -11.23 -20.03
C THR A 212 -35.66 -11.41 -19.21
N GLN A 213 -36.21 -12.64 -19.16
CA GLN A 213 -37.35 -12.97 -18.29
C GLN A 213 -36.98 -12.93 -16.81
N PHE A 214 -35.78 -13.39 -16.44
CA PHE A 214 -35.28 -13.31 -15.08
C PHE A 214 -35.14 -11.86 -14.59
N ILE A 215 -34.59 -10.97 -15.43
CA ILE A 215 -34.49 -9.54 -15.15
C ILE A 215 -35.90 -8.91 -15.09
N GLN A 216 -36.81 -9.30 -15.98
CA GLN A 216 -38.20 -8.82 -15.94
C GLN A 216 -38.88 -9.20 -14.62
N LYS A 217 -38.64 -10.42 -14.12
CA LYS A 217 -39.24 -10.96 -12.88
C LYS A 217 -38.68 -10.32 -11.61
N HIS A 218 -37.35 -10.18 -11.51
CA HIS A 218 -36.67 -9.75 -10.28
C HIS A 218 -36.13 -8.31 -10.32
N GLY A 219 -36.25 -7.63 -11.45
CA GLY A 219 -35.88 -6.23 -11.66
C GLY A 219 -34.39 -5.97 -11.46
N ILE A 220 -34.08 -4.82 -10.86
CA ILE A 220 -32.71 -4.31 -10.68
C ILE A 220 -31.81 -5.30 -9.91
N LYS A 221 -32.38 -6.10 -8.99
CA LYS A 221 -31.64 -7.10 -8.21
C LYS A 221 -31.04 -8.21 -9.08
N ALA A 222 -31.63 -8.50 -10.25
CA ALA A 222 -31.09 -9.50 -11.18
C ALA A 222 -29.87 -9.00 -11.96
N LEU A 223 -29.73 -7.69 -12.16
CA LEU A 223 -28.69 -7.11 -13.02
C LEU A 223 -27.28 -7.40 -12.50
N LYS A 224 -27.10 -7.52 -11.17
CA LYS A 224 -25.81 -7.88 -10.58
C LYS A 224 -25.32 -9.27 -11.01
N PHE A 225 -26.26 -10.19 -11.26
CA PHE A 225 -25.96 -11.54 -11.73
C PHE A 225 -25.76 -11.58 -13.24
N PHE A 226 -26.52 -10.76 -13.99
CA PHE A 226 -26.43 -10.75 -15.46
C PHE A 226 -25.03 -10.37 -15.98
N LYS A 227 -24.28 -9.54 -15.25
CA LYS A 227 -22.86 -9.26 -15.55
C LYS A 227 -22.03 -10.56 -15.66
N ARG A 228 -22.35 -11.56 -14.84
CA ARG A 228 -21.68 -12.86 -14.72
C ARG A 228 -22.56 -13.98 -15.32
N ALA A 229 -23.42 -13.65 -16.30
CA ALA A 229 -24.38 -14.59 -16.85
C ALA A 229 -23.72 -15.86 -17.40
N GLN A 230 -22.58 -15.72 -18.08
CA GLN A 230 -21.83 -16.86 -18.60
C GLN A 230 -21.40 -17.83 -17.49
N ASP A 231 -20.78 -17.30 -16.43
CA ASP A 231 -20.27 -18.11 -15.34
C ASP A 231 -21.39 -18.86 -14.60
N ILE A 232 -22.55 -18.21 -14.45
CA ILE A 232 -23.75 -18.81 -13.86
C ILE A 232 -24.30 -19.92 -14.77
N GLU A 233 -24.38 -19.69 -16.08
CA GLU A 233 -24.86 -20.70 -17.03
C GLU A 233 -23.87 -21.85 -17.23
N ASP A 234 -22.57 -21.63 -17.08
CA ASP A 234 -21.59 -22.70 -17.14
C ASP A 234 -21.85 -23.74 -16.03
N LYS A 235 -22.44 -23.31 -14.90
CA LYS A 235 -22.91 -24.17 -13.81
C LYS A 235 -24.32 -24.71 -14.03
N LEU A 236 -25.29 -23.85 -14.32
CA LEU A 236 -26.71 -24.22 -14.38
C LEU A 236 -27.15 -24.81 -15.74
N LYS A 237 -26.39 -24.57 -16.80
CA LYS A 237 -26.73 -24.85 -18.22
C LYS A 237 -27.98 -24.14 -18.75
N ARG A 238 -28.54 -23.21 -17.97
CA ARG A 238 -29.71 -22.36 -18.27
C ARG A 238 -29.66 -21.09 -17.43
N ALA A 239 -30.51 -20.11 -17.73
CA ALA A 239 -30.64 -18.96 -16.84
C ALA A 239 -31.24 -19.38 -15.47
N PRO A 240 -30.94 -18.63 -14.39
CA PRO A 240 -31.50 -18.91 -13.07
C PRO A 240 -33.01 -18.59 -13.01
N GLU A 241 -33.75 -19.33 -12.19
CA GLU A 241 -35.18 -19.11 -11.94
C GLU A 241 -35.43 -18.17 -10.76
N THR A 242 -34.50 -18.18 -9.78
CA THR A 242 -34.58 -17.43 -8.52
C THR A 242 -33.27 -16.68 -8.22
N LEU A 243 -33.36 -15.62 -7.42
CA LEU A 243 -32.17 -14.87 -6.98
C LEU A 243 -31.25 -15.72 -6.09
N ALA A 244 -31.80 -16.67 -5.32
CA ALA A 244 -31.02 -17.57 -4.48
C ALA A 244 -30.22 -18.58 -5.33
N GLU A 245 -30.83 -19.14 -6.37
CA GLU A 245 -30.15 -20.02 -7.32
C GLU A 245 -29.05 -19.29 -8.09
N ALA A 246 -29.31 -18.06 -8.55
CA ALA A 246 -28.30 -17.24 -9.21
C ALA A 246 -27.09 -16.96 -8.30
N PHE A 247 -27.34 -16.70 -7.02
CA PHE A 247 -26.31 -16.48 -6.02
C PHE A 247 -25.49 -17.74 -5.75
N ASP A 248 -26.16 -18.89 -5.62
CA ASP A 248 -25.50 -20.17 -5.38
C ASP A 248 -24.62 -20.59 -6.55
N ALA A 249 -25.12 -20.44 -7.79
CA ALA A 249 -24.34 -20.73 -9.00
C ALA A 249 -23.11 -19.81 -9.13
N LEU A 250 -23.23 -18.55 -8.72
CA LEU A 250 -22.11 -17.62 -8.72
C LEU A 250 -21.04 -18.03 -7.69
N ALA A 251 -21.44 -18.39 -6.46
CA ALA A 251 -20.51 -18.93 -5.47
C ALA A 251 -19.81 -20.21 -5.99
N GLN A 252 -20.54 -21.10 -6.67
CA GLN A 252 -19.93 -22.29 -7.30
C GLN A 252 -18.94 -21.96 -8.42
N ALA A 253 -19.10 -20.81 -9.09
CA ALA A 253 -18.20 -20.35 -10.13
C ALA A 253 -16.94 -19.70 -9.56
N ASP A 254 -17.09 -18.87 -8.52
CA ASP A 254 -15.99 -18.10 -7.94
C ASP A 254 -15.10 -18.90 -6.98
N TYR A 255 -15.60 -20.01 -6.42
CA TYR A 255 -14.84 -20.86 -5.50
C TYR A 255 -14.70 -22.29 -6.03
N LYS A 256 -13.51 -22.68 -6.52
CA LYS A 256 -13.27 -24.01 -7.11
C LYS A 256 -13.52 -25.16 -6.11
N ARG A 257 -13.24 -24.93 -4.83
CA ARG A 257 -13.43 -25.89 -3.73
C ARG A 257 -14.81 -25.78 -3.06
N TYR A 258 -15.80 -25.14 -3.72
CA TYR A 258 -17.16 -24.96 -3.19
C TYR A 258 -17.76 -26.23 -2.58
N SER A 259 -17.53 -27.40 -3.19
CA SER A 259 -18.09 -28.67 -2.73
C SER A 259 -17.62 -29.12 -1.33
N GLU A 260 -16.52 -28.57 -0.81
CA GLU A 260 -16.01 -28.89 0.52
C GLU A 260 -16.78 -28.19 1.64
N ASP A 261 -17.17 -26.93 1.44
CA ASP A 261 -18.03 -26.17 2.34
C ASP A 261 -18.89 -25.13 1.58
N PRO A 262 -20.07 -25.52 1.09
CA PRO A 262 -20.98 -24.64 0.35
C PRO A 262 -21.47 -23.43 1.14
N ASP A 263 -21.63 -23.57 2.47
CA ASP A 263 -22.17 -22.52 3.32
C ASP A 263 -21.12 -21.43 3.56
N LEU A 264 -19.88 -21.82 3.78
CA LEU A 264 -18.75 -20.89 3.84
C LEU A 264 -18.55 -20.17 2.49
N ALA A 265 -18.62 -20.89 1.36
CA ALA A 265 -18.47 -20.28 0.04
C ALA A 265 -19.54 -19.20 -0.22
N LYS A 266 -20.80 -19.46 0.17
CA LYS A 266 -21.89 -18.46 0.11
C LYS A 266 -21.63 -17.25 0.99
N VAL A 267 -21.08 -17.46 2.19
CA VAL A 267 -20.71 -16.37 3.09
C VAL A 267 -19.58 -15.54 2.49
N CYS A 268 -18.54 -16.17 1.94
CA CYS A 268 -17.47 -15.49 1.22
C CYS A 268 -18.02 -14.69 0.02
N GLU A 269 -18.89 -15.29 -0.80
CA GLU A 269 -19.54 -14.64 -1.94
C GLU A 269 -20.35 -13.40 -1.50
N GLN A 270 -21.11 -13.54 -0.41
CA GLN A 270 -21.97 -12.46 0.11
C GLN A 270 -21.18 -11.19 0.41
N TYR A 271 -19.94 -11.34 0.88
CA TYR A 271 -19.06 -10.25 1.29
C TYR A 271 -17.87 -10.04 0.34
N ASN A 272 -17.90 -10.65 -0.85
CA ASN A 272 -16.83 -10.59 -1.87
C ASN A 272 -15.44 -10.96 -1.32
N ALA A 273 -15.35 -11.96 -0.44
CA ALA A 273 -14.06 -12.45 0.06
C ALA A 273 -13.33 -13.23 -1.06
N PRO A 274 -12.04 -12.98 -1.34
CA PRO A 274 -11.32 -13.65 -2.42
C PRO A 274 -11.26 -15.19 -2.29
N GLU A 275 -11.14 -15.91 -3.41
CA GLU A 275 -10.96 -17.38 -3.43
C GLU A 275 -9.80 -17.85 -2.54
N ALA A 276 -8.70 -17.07 -2.47
CA ALA A 276 -7.56 -17.38 -1.61
C ALA A 276 -7.93 -17.41 -0.11
N VAL A 277 -8.84 -16.55 0.33
CA VAL A 277 -9.34 -16.52 1.72
C VAL A 277 -10.21 -17.73 1.99
N PHE A 278 -11.14 -18.05 1.08
CA PHE A 278 -11.96 -19.24 1.18
C PHE A 278 -11.11 -20.52 1.27
N ASN A 279 -10.13 -20.67 0.38
CA ASN A 279 -9.20 -21.80 0.41
C ASN A 279 -8.40 -21.86 1.71
N ARG A 280 -7.90 -20.72 2.19
CA ARG A 280 -7.20 -20.65 3.49
C ARG A 280 -8.11 -21.11 4.63
N CYS A 281 -9.38 -20.72 4.65
CA CYS A 281 -10.34 -21.19 5.65
C CYS A 281 -10.56 -22.71 5.58
N LEU A 282 -10.62 -23.29 4.38
CA LEU A 282 -10.74 -24.75 4.20
C LEU A 282 -9.48 -25.52 4.62
N ASP A 283 -8.30 -24.90 4.47
CA ASP A 283 -7.02 -25.49 4.88
C ASP A 283 -6.84 -25.52 6.40
N LEU A 284 -7.65 -24.75 7.14
CA LEU A 284 -7.73 -24.84 8.59
C LEU A 284 -8.56 -26.08 8.99
N ASP A 285 -8.04 -26.87 9.94
CA ASP A 285 -8.83 -27.95 10.57
C ASP A 285 -9.83 -27.34 11.56
N LEU A 286 -10.86 -26.67 11.03
CA LEU A 286 -11.84 -25.91 11.81
C LEU A 286 -12.53 -26.78 12.86
N LYS A 287 -12.72 -28.08 12.61
CA LYS A 287 -13.31 -29.02 13.58
C LYS A 287 -12.47 -29.14 14.86
N LYS A 288 -11.15 -28.97 14.77
CA LYS A 288 -10.24 -28.93 15.93
C LYS A 288 -10.08 -27.54 16.52
N LEU A 289 -10.19 -26.51 15.69
CA LEU A 289 -10.00 -25.12 16.14
C LEU A 289 -11.24 -24.56 16.83
N TRP A 290 -12.46 -24.88 16.40
CA TRP A 290 -13.67 -24.35 17.03
C TRP A 290 -13.71 -24.72 18.51
N LYS A 291 -13.68 -23.71 19.37
CA LYS A 291 -13.95 -23.87 20.80
C LYS A 291 -15.31 -24.52 21.01
N THR A 292 -15.47 -25.22 22.12
CA THR A 292 -16.76 -25.83 22.51
C THR A 292 -17.48 -25.03 23.58
N LYS A 293 -16.78 -24.08 24.19
CA LYS A 293 -17.25 -23.26 25.29
C LYS A 293 -16.69 -21.85 25.12
N ASP A 294 -17.45 -20.87 25.60
CA ASP A 294 -17.12 -19.46 25.46
C ASP A 294 -17.43 -18.78 26.82
N ASN A 295 -16.36 -18.34 27.48
CA ASN A 295 -16.37 -17.72 28.80
C ASN A 295 -16.64 -16.21 28.74
N LEU A 296 -16.87 -15.65 27.53
CA LEU A 296 -17.28 -14.25 27.40
C LEU A 296 -18.75 -14.05 27.79
N PRO A 297 -19.10 -12.89 28.37
CA PRO A 297 -20.49 -12.55 28.70
C PRO A 297 -21.46 -12.67 27.52
N ASP A 298 -22.54 -13.43 27.68
CA ASP A 298 -23.60 -13.53 26.67
C ASP A 298 -24.63 -12.40 26.87
N ILE A 299 -24.30 -11.21 26.36
CA ILE A 299 -25.10 -9.98 26.50
C ILE A 299 -25.79 -9.64 25.19
N ILE A 300 -27.07 -9.28 25.29
CA ILE A 300 -27.88 -8.73 24.20
C ILE A 300 -28.29 -7.31 24.59
N VAL A 301 -27.81 -6.31 23.84
CA VAL A 301 -28.25 -4.92 23.96
C VAL A 301 -29.26 -4.63 22.87
N ASN A 302 -30.43 -4.09 23.24
CA ASN A 302 -31.46 -3.67 22.29
C ASN A 302 -31.39 -2.14 22.11
N GLY A 303 -31.29 -1.67 20.88
CA GLY A 303 -31.26 -0.23 20.59
C GLY A 303 -32.54 0.52 20.98
N LEU A 304 -33.65 -0.18 21.25
CA LEU A 304 -34.85 0.41 21.85
C LEU A 304 -34.68 0.82 23.33
N ASP A 305 -33.60 0.42 23.99
CA ASP A 305 -33.31 0.88 25.35
C ASP A 305 -33.31 2.42 25.39
N SER A 306 -33.97 2.98 26.41
CA SER A 306 -34.22 4.43 26.52
C SER A 306 -32.95 5.28 26.52
N GLU A 307 -31.82 4.70 26.93
CA GLU A 307 -30.51 5.34 26.95
C GLU A 307 -29.86 5.43 25.55
N ILE A 308 -30.28 4.58 24.61
CA ILE A 308 -29.73 4.47 23.27
C ILE A 308 -30.68 5.13 22.26
N ASN A 309 -31.97 4.78 22.33
CA ASN A 309 -33.04 5.30 21.48
C ASN A 309 -32.74 5.19 19.97
N GLN A 310 -32.25 4.03 19.54
CA GLN A 310 -31.96 3.65 18.16
C GLN A 310 -32.67 2.34 17.78
N PRO A 311 -33.98 2.40 17.47
CA PRO A 311 -34.77 1.22 17.10
C PRO A 311 -34.15 0.42 15.94
N GLY A 312 -34.19 -0.92 16.05
CA GLY A 312 -33.73 -1.81 14.98
C GLY A 312 -32.23 -2.08 14.95
N TYR A 313 -31.48 -1.60 15.95
CA TYR A 313 -30.10 -2.01 16.19
C TYR A 313 -30.02 -2.96 17.39
N TYR A 314 -29.07 -3.88 17.36
CA TYR A 314 -28.75 -4.79 18.45
C TYR A 314 -27.24 -4.95 18.58
N LEU A 315 -26.71 -5.17 19.78
CA LEU A 315 -25.34 -5.63 20.00
C LEU A 315 -25.39 -6.99 20.68
N VAL A 316 -24.75 -7.98 20.06
CA VAL A 316 -24.82 -9.39 20.48
C VAL A 316 -23.46 -10.08 20.39
N LYS A 317 -23.28 -11.17 21.14
CA LYS A 317 -22.14 -12.07 20.95
C LYS A 317 -22.33 -12.91 19.68
N LEU A 318 -21.28 -13.06 18.88
CA LEU A 318 -21.30 -13.90 17.70
C LEU A 318 -21.29 -15.40 18.10
N PRO A 319 -22.17 -16.25 17.55
CA PRO A 319 -22.18 -17.68 17.87
C PRO A 319 -20.85 -18.37 17.54
N ILE A 320 -20.46 -19.33 18.38
CA ILE A 320 -19.13 -19.98 18.33
C ILE A 320 -18.78 -20.55 16.97
N LYS A 321 -19.75 -21.11 16.23
CA LYS A 321 -19.52 -21.78 14.94
C LYS A 321 -20.07 -20.97 13.76
N ASP A 322 -20.26 -19.68 13.93
CA ASP A 322 -20.70 -18.83 12.81
C ASP A 322 -19.54 -18.64 11.82
N PRO A 323 -19.67 -19.09 10.56
CA PRO A 323 -18.59 -18.97 9.56
C PRO A 323 -18.20 -17.51 9.28
N ARG A 324 -19.06 -16.53 9.60
CA ARG A 324 -18.73 -15.11 9.45
C ARG A 324 -17.61 -14.66 10.38
N SER A 325 -17.34 -15.35 11.49
CA SER A 325 -16.21 -15.03 12.36
C SER A 325 -14.87 -15.10 11.62
N LEU A 326 -14.76 -15.97 10.61
CA LEU A 326 -13.56 -16.15 9.80
C LEU A 326 -13.26 -14.95 8.89
N ILE A 327 -14.27 -14.11 8.59
CA ILE A 327 -14.16 -13.04 7.60
C ILE A 327 -14.77 -11.70 8.07
N LEU A 328 -14.87 -11.45 9.38
CA LEU A 328 -15.49 -10.22 9.92
C LEU A 328 -14.89 -8.94 9.32
N GLY A 329 -13.59 -8.92 9.09
CA GLY A 329 -12.88 -7.86 8.39
C GLY A 329 -13.44 -7.56 7.00
N TYR A 330 -13.81 -8.55 6.19
CA TYR A 330 -14.51 -8.30 4.90
C TYR A 330 -15.92 -7.74 5.08
N ILE A 331 -16.57 -8.01 6.21
CA ILE A 331 -17.91 -7.53 6.52
C ILE A 331 -17.87 -6.06 6.97
N THR A 332 -16.88 -5.68 7.76
CA THR A 332 -16.75 -4.32 8.32
C THR A 332 -15.67 -3.48 7.65
N ASN A 333 -14.97 -3.98 6.63
CA ASN A 333 -13.83 -3.38 5.93
C ASN A 333 -12.54 -3.23 6.77
N ASP A 334 -12.26 -4.16 7.67
CA ASP A 334 -11.07 -4.21 8.53
C ASP A 334 -10.19 -5.45 8.24
N CYS A 335 -9.04 -5.58 8.91
CA CYS A 335 -8.07 -6.64 8.76
C CYS A 335 -8.36 -7.93 9.55
N GLN A 336 -9.41 -7.96 10.39
CA GLN A 336 -9.80 -9.12 11.21
C GLN A 336 -10.47 -10.23 10.36
N SER A 337 -9.70 -10.87 9.50
CA SER A 337 -10.12 -11.99 8.64
C SER A 337 -8.98 -12.98 8.45
N ILE A 338 -9.33 -14.25 8.21
CA ILE A 338 -8.37 -15.27 7.77
C ILE A 338 -7.70 -14.81 6.45
N GLY A 339 -6.38 -15.01 6.33
CA GLY A 339 -5.57 -14.56 5.19
C GLY A 339 -5.15 -13.09 5.26
N SER A 340 -5.46 -12.37 6.34
CA SER A 340 -5.12 -10.95 6.55
C SER A 340 -4.22 -10.75 7.78
N LYS A 341 -3.79 -9.51 8.04
CA LYS A 341 -2.94 -9.17 9.21
C LYS A 341 -3.59 -9.49 10.57
N GLY A 342 -4.93 -9.49 10.62
CA GLY A 342 -5.70 -9.85 11.80
C GLY A 342 -6.06 -11.33 11.90
N GLU A 343 -5.49 -12.22 11.06
CA GLU A 343 -5.72 -13.67 11.14
C GLU A 343 -5.45 -14.24 12.54
N PRO A 344 -4.38 -13.87 13.27
CA PRO A 344 -4.17 -14.33 14.65
C PRO A 344 -5.34 -13.99 15.59
N CYS A 345 -5.91 -12.78 15.54
CA CYS A 345 -7.11 -12.44 16.33
C CYS A 345 -8.30 -13.33 15.97
N VAL A 346 -8.45 -13.64 14.68
CA VAL A 346 -9.52 -14.52 14.21
C VAL A 346 -9.34 -15.92 14.76
N LEU A 347 -8.13 -16.46 14.69
CA LEU A 347 -7.79 -17.78 15.23
C LEU A 347 -8.04 -17.83 16.74
N ASP A 348 -7.52 -16.86 17.50
CA ASP A 348 -7.72 -16.79 18.95
C ASP A 348 -9.22 -16.69 19.29
N GLY A 349 -9.98 -15.81 18.62
CA GLY A 349 -11.41 -15.66 18.87
C GLY A 349 -12.27 -16.89 18.57
N ILE A 350 -11.83 -17.76 17.64
CA ILE A 350 -12.53 -19.02 17.35
C ILE A 350 -12.06 -20.20 18.20
N SER A 351 -10.82 -20.19 18.73
CA SER A 351 -10.24 -21.32 19.45
C SER A 351 -10.13 -21.16 20.96
N SER A 352 -9.95 -19.94 21.46
CA SER A 352 -9.82 -19.66 22.89
C SER A 352 -11.20 -19.58 23.56
N GLU A 353 -11.37 -20.25 24.70
CA GLU A 353 -12.59 -20.07 25.51
C GLU A 353 -12.69 -18.66 26.11
N HIS A 354 -11.58 -17.93 26.18
CA HIS A 354 -11.47 -16.62 26.82
C HIS A 354 -11.61 -15.45 25.85
N ASP A 355 -11.72 -15.75 24.55
CA ASP A 355 -11.79 -14.74 23.50
C ASP A 355 -13.01 -14.97 22.61
N GLY A 356 -13.35 -14.04 21.73
CA GLY A 356 -14.51 -14.14 20.85
C GLY A 356 -14.88 -12.81 20.20
N PHE A 357 -16.07 -12.75 19.59
CA PHE A 357 -16.50 -11.58 18.83
C PHE A 357 -17.86 -11.08 19.32
N TYR A 358 -17.99 -9.77 19.41
CA TYR A 358 -19.28 -9.10 19.49
C TYR A 358 -19.57 -8.40 18.17
N VAL A 359 -20.84 -8.40 17.77
CA VAL A 359 -21.30 -7.75 16.54
C VAL A 359 -22.47 -6.85 16.83
N MET A 360 -22.49 -5.70 16.16
CA MET A 360 -23.66 -4.83 16.09
C MET A 360 -24.43 -5.16 14.83
N LEU A 361 -25.71 -5.47 15.01
CA LEU A 361 -26.66 -5.82 13.98
C LEU A 361 -27.57 -4.64 13.69
N LYS A 362 -27.90 -4.46 12.41
CA LYS A 362 -28.95 -3.56 11.95
C LYS A 362 -30.00 -4.32 11.18
N LYS A 363 -31.24 -3.97 11.42
CA LYS A 363 -32.39 -4.52 10.71
C LYS A 363 -32.48 -4.01 9.27
N LYS A 364 -32.73 -4.91 8.32
CA LYS A 364 -32.76 -4.61 6.88
C LYS A 364 -34.01 -3.85 6.42
N ASP A 365 -35.23 -4.32 6.72
CA ASP A 365 -36.47 -3.63 6.26
C ASP A 365 -37.80 -4.07 6.94
N SER A 366 -37.76 -4.84 8.04
CA SER A 366 -39.00 -5.36 8.65
C SER A 366 -39.73 -4.31 9.52
N LYS A 367 -41.05 -4.15 9.34
CA LYS A 367 -41.91 -3.27 10.17
C LYS A 367 -42.25 -3.85 11.56
N LYS A 368 -42.01 -5.15 11.78
CA LYS A 368 -42.36 -5.84 13.03
C LYS A 368 -41.13 -6.02 13.90
N GLU A 369 -41.20 -5.73 15.18
CA GLU A 369 -40.13 -6.09 16.11
C GLU A 369 -39.93 -7.61 16.08
N ILE A 370 -38.69 -8.03 15.81
CA ILE A 370 -38.28 -9.42 15.64
C ILE A 370 -36.96 -9.62 16.37
N SER A 371 -36.79 -10.79 16.97
CA SER A 371 -35.55 -11.18 17.64
C SER A 371 -34.38 -11.21 16.64
N PRO A 372 -33.15 -10.80 17.04
CA PRO A 372 -31.96 -10.99 16.20
C PRO A 372 -31.55 -12.46 16.08
N PHE A 373 -32.11 -13.37 16.90
CA PHE A 373 -31.80 -14.80 16.91
C PHE A 373 -32.97 -15.67 16.45
N LEU A 374 -32.64 -16.73 15.73
CA LEU A 374 -33.50 -17.86 15.40
C LEU A 374 -33.65 -18.83 16.58
N HIS A 375 -34.53 -19.84 16.43
CA HIS A 375 -34.81 -20.83 17.48
C HIS A 375 -33.58 -21.65 17.92
N ASP A 376 -32.61 -21.84 17.02
CA ASP A 376 -31.36 -22.56 17.27
C ASP A 376 -30.24 -21.66 17.82
N LYS A 377 -30.57 -20.41 18.18
CA LYS A 377 -29.64 -19.37 18.66
C LYS A 377 -28.62 -18.88 17.63
N THR A 378 -28.80 -19.19 16.34
CA THR A 378 -28.07 -18.51 15.26
C THR A 378 -28.67 -17.14 14.98
N ILE A 379 -27.90 -16.25 14.37
CA ILE A 379 -28.37 -14.90 14.01
C ILE A 379 -29.25 -14.97 12.75
N ASP A 380 -30.38 -14.26 12.76
CA ASP A 380 -31.30 -14.14 11.61
C ASP A 380 -30.74 -13.17 10.55
N TYR A 381 -29.82 -13.66 9.72
CA TYR A 381 -29.21 -12.87 8.66
C TYR A 381 -30.15 -12.53 7.49
N ASP A 382 -31.35 -13.13 7.41
CA ASP A 382 -32.35 -12.71 6.43
C ASP A 382 -32.92 -11.34 6.79
N ASN A 383 -33.08 -11.08 8.09
CA ASN A 383 -33.63 -9.83 8.61
C ASN A 383 -32.58 -8.83 9.13
N PHE A 384 -31.38 -9.29 9.43
CA PHE A 384 -30.30 -8.47 10.01
C PHE A 384 -29.02 -8.48 9.15
N GLU A 385 -28.26 -7.40 9.24
CA GLU A 385 -26.91 -7.27 8.72
C GLU A 385 -25.95 -6.88 9.85
N ILE A 386 -24.70 -7.38 9.80
CA ILE A 386 -23.62 -6.91 10.68
C ILE A 386 -23.16 -5.54 10.16
N VAL A 387 -23.09 -4.58 11.08
CA VAL A 387 -22.73 -3.18 10.78
C VAL A 387 -21.61 -2.66 11.67
N GLY A 388 -21.23 -3.42 12.69
CA GLY A 388 -20.04 -3.20 13.49
C GLY A 388 -19.63 -4.48 14.17
N GLN A 389 -18.37 -4.55 14.61
CA GLN A 389 -17.80 -5.73 15.23
C GLN A 389 -16.67 -5.32 16.19
N GLY A 390 -16.37 -6.20 17.14
CA GLY A 390 -15.15 -6.10 17.93
C GLY A 390 -14.71 -7.46 18.43
N TYR A 391 -13.43 -7.77 18.22
CA TYR A 391 -12.74 -8.85 18.91
C TYR A 391 -12.67 -8.53 20.40
N ALA A 392 -13.00 -9.48 21.26
CA ALA A 392 -13.04 -9.28 22.69
C ALA A 392 -12.37 -10.44 23.42
N TRP A 393 -11.74 -10.11 24.54
CA TRP A 393 -10.94 -11.06 25.31
C TRP A 393 -10.99 -10.78 26.80
N ARG A 394 -10.82 -11.85 27.58
CA ARG A 394 -10.68 -11.78 29.04
C ARG A 394 -9.29 -11.28 29.40
N THR A 395 -9.22 -10.41 30.39
CA THR A 395 -7.94 -9.87 30.85
C THR A 395 -7.38 -10.74 31.98
N MET A 396 -6.06 -10.70 32.19
CA MET A 396 -5.41 -11.30 33.37
C MET A 396 -6.05 -10.79 34.67
N SER A 397 -6.58 -9.55 34.65
CA SER A 397 -7.25 -8.94 35.79
C SER A 397 -8.68 -9.43 36.03
N GLY A 398 -9.18 -10.34 35.19
CA GLY A 398 -10.58 -10.80 35.19
C GLY A 398 -11.56 -9.84 34.51
N ASN A 399 -11.10 -8.81 33.81
CA ASN A 399 -11.96 -7.84 33.13
C ASN A 399 -12.27 -8.27 31.69
N LEU A 400 -12.93 -7.38 30.94
CA LEU A 400 -13.23 -7.58 29.52
C LEU A 400 -12.66 -6.42 28.71
N THR A 401 -11.95 -6.74 27.63
CA THR A 401 -11.46 -5.74 26.67
C THR A 401 -11.96 -6.05 25.28
N ILE A 402 -12.31 -5.00 24.51
CA ILE A 402 -12.65 -5.07 23.08
C ILE A 402 -11.51 -4.43 22.28
N ASP A 403 -10.91 -5.15 21.34
CA ASP A 403 -9.65 -4.78 20.68
C ASP A 403 -9.71 -4.82 19.13
N SER A 404 -10.02 -3.73 18.45
CA SER A 404 -10.82 -2.59 18.93
C SER A 404 -12.26 -2.72 18.41
N TRP A 405 -13.08 -1.68 18.50
CA TRP A 405 -14.41 -1.69 17.88
C TRP A 405 -14.40 -1.04 16.49
N GLU A 406 -15.00 -1.72 15.52
CA GLU A 406 -14.89 -1.43 14.09
C GLU A 406 -16.27 -1.37 13.44
N ASN A 407 -16.67 -0.23 12.87
CA ASN A 407 -17.96 -0.08 12.19
C ASN A 407 -17.81 -0.15 10.66
N ALA A 408 -18.76 -0.81 9.99
CA ALA A 408 -18.81 -0.87 8.54
C ALA A 408 -19.05 0.50 7.89
N ARG A 409 -19.66 1.45 8.62
CA ARG A 409 -20.07 2.78 8.11
C ARG A 409 -19.94 3.84 9.21
N ASP A 410 -19.36 4.98 8.88
CA ASP A 410 -19.11 6.09 9.83
C ASP A 410 -20.39 6.60 10.52
N LYS A 411 -21.54 6.55 9.82
CA LYS A 411 -22.83 6.99 10.37
C LYS A 411 -23.30 6.16 11.58
N ASP A 412 -22.74 4.97 11.77
CA ASP A 412 -23.10 4.08 12.88
C ASP A 412 -22.24 4.33 14.14
N ASP A 413 -21.21 5.17 14.09
CA ASP A 413 -20.28 5.42 15.21
C ASP A 413 -20.97 5.94 16.47
N GLY A 414 -21.86 6.92 16.33
CA GLY A 414 -22.60 7.47 17.47
C GLY A 414 -23.49 6.42 18.14
N ILE A 415 -24.04 5.48 17.35
CA ILE A 415 -24.88 4.39 17.81
C ILE A 415 -24.01 3.34 18.53
N ALA A 416 -22.87 2.98 17.94
CA ALA A 416 -21.91 2.06 18.53
C ALA A 416 -21.44 2.53 19.92
N VAL A 417 -21.14 3.81 20.08
CA VAL A 417 -20.73 4.38 21.38
C VAL A 417 -21.81 4.21 22.44
N ALA A 418 -23.07 4.49 22.11
CA ALA A 418 -24.19 4.33 23.04
C ALA A 418 -24.41 2.84 23.39
N MET A 419 -24.38 1.97 22.38
CA MET A 419 -24.51 0.51 22.53
C MET A 419 -23.40 -0.07 23.40
N LEU A 420 -22.14 0.32 23.18
CA LEU A 420 -20.99 -0.17 23.92
C LEU A 420 -21.01 0.26 25.38
N LYS A 421 -21.41 1.50 25.67
CA LYS A 421 -21.59 1.96 27.06
C LYS A 421 -22.66 1.15 27.79
N LYS A 422 -23.80 0.91 27.14
CA LYS A 422 -24.86 0.07 27.70
C LYS A 422 -24.41 -1.38 27.88
N PHE A 423 -23.72 -1.92 26.88
CA PHE A 423 -23.09 -3.24 26.94
C PHE A 423 -22.16 -3.34 28.16
N GLY A 424 -21.24 -2.39 28.36
CA GLY A 424 -20.31 -2.40 29.49
C GLY A 424 -21.01 -2.39 30.84
N GLN A 425 -22.08 -1.60 31.00
CA GLN A 425 -22.89 -1.60 32.22
C GLN A 425 -23.60 -2.96 32.44
N MET A 426 -24.15 -3.54 31.37
CA MET A 426 -24.81 -4.85 31.45
C MET A 426 -23.81 -5.95 31.80
N VAL A 427 -22.64 -5.98 31.18
CA VAL A 427 -21.53 -6.89 31.50
C VAL A 427 -21.19 -6.83 32.99
N ILE A 428 -20.94 -5.62 33.51
CA ILE A 428 -20.60 -5.42 34.93
C ILE A 428 -21.72 -5.95 35.83
N SER A 429 -22.95 -5.49 35.62
CA SER A 429 -24.09 -5.86 36.47
C SER A 429 -24.42 -7.36 36.47
N GLN A 430 -24.24 -8.04 35.34
CA GLN A 430 -24.56 -9.47 35.18
C GLN A 430 -23.41 -10.40 35.55
N SER A 431 -22.17 -9.88 35.60
CA SER A 431 -20.98 -10.65 35.98
C SER A 431 -20.94 -11.05 37.47
N LYS A 432 -21.84 -10.52 38.29
CA LYS A 432 -21.87 -10.72 39.76
C LYS A 432 -20.54 -10.35 40.44
N GLY A 433 -19.84 -9.34 39.91
CA GLY A 433 -18.56 -8.87 40.43
C GLY A 433 -17.34 -9.56 39.83
N ASN A 434 -17.50 -10.51 38.90
CA ASN A 434 -16.39 -11.13 38.19
C ASN A 434 -15.77 -10.19 37.15
N ILE A 435 -16.54 -9.21 36.66
CA ILE A 435 -16.08 -8.14 35.76
C ILE A 435 -16.44 -6.82 36.39
N ILE A 436 -15.42 -6.01 36.65
CA ILE A 436 -15.56 -4.71 37.31
C ILE A 436 -15.31 -3.56 36.34
N GLN A 437 -14.63 -3.80 35.23
CA GLN A 437 -14.49 -2.83 34.15
C GLN A 437 -14.51 -3.47 32.77
N VAL A 438 -14.91 -2.65 31.80
CA VAL A 438 -14.88 -2.98 30.38
C VAL A 438 -14.11 -1.89 29.66
N THR A 439 -13.13 -2.27 28.85
CA THR A 439 -12.24 -1.35 28.13
C THR A 439 -12.27 -1.61 26.63
N THR A 440 -11.80 -0.64 25.84
CA THR A 440 -11.55 -0.83 24.40
C THR A 440 -10.18 -0.30 24.01
N GLY A 441 -9.54 -0.95 23.04
CA GLY A 441 -8.39 -0.40 22.31
C GLY A 441 -8.76 0.93 21.67
N ARG A 442 -7.80 1.85 21.56
CA ARG A 442 -8.06 3.24 21.13
C ARG A 442 -7.23 3.73 19.95
N ASN A 443 -6.29 2.92 19.47
CA ASN A 443 -5.32 3.33 18.46
C ASN A 443 -5.68 2.89 17.04
N SER A 444 -6.75 2.12 16.83
CA SER A 444 -7.24 1.87 15.49
C SER A 444 -7.82 3.17 14.89
N PRO A 445 -7.53 3.48 13.62
CA PRO A 445 -8.08 4.66 12.94
C PRO A 445 -9.60 4.61 12.81
N ARG A 446 -10.21 3.45 13.06
CA ARG A 446 -11.63 3.19 12.87
C ARG A 446 -12.39 2.98 14.18
N THR A 447 -11.70 2.92 15.31
CA THR A 447 -12.33 3.02 16.63
C THR A 447 -13.14 4.33 16.72
N PRO A 448 -14.42 4.30 17.12
CA PRO A 448 -15.24 5.50 17.24
C PRO A 448 -14.56 6.62 18.01
N SER A 449 -14.66 7.86 17.52
CA SER A 449 -13.87 8.99 18.02
C SER A 449 -14.02 9.27 19.52
N ALA A 450 -15.18 8.93 20.09
CA ALA A 450 -15.45 9.08 21.52
C ALA A 450 -14.52 8.21 22.39
N PHE A 451 -14.06 7.07 21.86
CA PHE A 451 -13.12 6.18 22.54
C PHE A 451 -11.68 6.47 22.11
N SER A 452 -11.41 6.66 20.81
CA SER A 452 -10.04 6.94 20.35
C SER A 452 -9.48 8.26 20.88
N LYS A 453 -10.33 9.25 21.19
CA LYS A 453 -9.96 10.51 21.86
C LYS A 453 -10.26 10.54 23.36
N GLY A 454 -10.78 9.45 23.94
CA GLY A 454 -11.06 9.36 25.37
C GLY A 454 -9.80 9.44 26.23
N PRO A 455 -9.92 9.57 27.56
CA PRO A 455 -8.78 9.47 28.47
C PRO A 455 -8.09 8.10 28.32
N ALA A 456 -6.77 8.10 28.22
CA ALA A 456 -6.00 6.85 28.21
C ALA A 456 -6.03 6.26 29.62
N LEU A 457 -6.21 4.95 29.72
CA LEU A 457 -5.91 4.25 30.96
C LEU A 457 -4.40 4.34 31.21
N LYS A 458 -4.04 4.71 32.45
CA LYS A 458 -2.63 4.73 32.89
C LYS A 458 -2.01 3.34 32.79
N TYR A 459 -2.81 2.31 33.08
CA TYR A 459 -2.45 0.91 32.96
C TYR A 459 -3.51 0.22 32.09
N ALA A 460 -3.12 -0.13 30.87
CA ALA A 460 -3.96 -0.91 29.98
C ALA A 460 -4.09 -2.35 30.50
N GLU A 461 -5.24 -2.97 30.26
CA GLU A 461 -5.45 -4.38 30.57
C GLU A 461 -4.55 -5.27 29.72
N ILE A 462 -4.12 -6.39 30.29
CA ILE A 462 -3.29 -7.40 29.63
C ILE A 462 -4.15 -8.63 29.36
N MET A 463 -4.03 -9.18 28.16
CA MET A 463 -4.80 -10.33 27.72
C MET A 463 -4.47 -11.59 28.54
N GLU A 464 -5.49 -12.38 28.91
CA GLU A 464 -5.31 -13.62 29.70
C GLU A 464 -4.63 -14.73 28.88
N GLU A 465 -5.01 -14.87 27.60
CA GLU A 465 -4.54 -15.89 26.67
C GLU A 465 -4.63 -15.34 25.25
N GLY A 466 -3.71 -15.68 24.33
CA GLY A 466 -3.77 -15.26 22.93
C GLY A 466 -2.84 -14.09 22.55
N THR A 467 -3.12 -13.45 21.41
CA THR A 467 -2.27 -12.44 20.77
C THR A 467 -2.77 -11.02 21.03
N GLN A 468 -2.01 -10.23 21.80
CA GLN A 468 -2.30 -8.82 22.05
C GLN A 468 -1.60 -7.90 21.05
N TYR A 469 -2.37 -7.14 20.26
CA TYR A 469 -1.86 -6.24 19.23
C TYR A 469 -1.44 -4.86 19.77
N ASN A 470 -0.77 -4.07 18.93
CA ASN A 470 -0.24 -2.77 19.37
C ASN A 470 -1.34 -1.75 19.69
N ASP A 471 -2.54 -1.90 19.12
CA ASP A 471 -3.67 -1.03 19.35
C ASP A 471 -4.40 -1.30 20.67
N SER A 472 -4.39 -2.54 21.20
CA SER A 472 -4.84 -2.86 22.56
C SER A 472 -3.87 -2.43 23.66
N LYS A 473 -2.62 -2.07 23.36
CA LYS A 473 -1.67 -1.58 24.37
C LYS A 473 -2.04 -0.19 24.90
N SER A 474 -2.88 0.53 24.17
CA SER A 474 -3.48 1.78 24.59
C SER A 474 -4.98 1.59 24.67
N GLN A 475 -5.55 1.80 25.86
CA GLN A 475 -6.97 1.52 26.10
C GLN A 475 -7.67 2.74 26.67
N THR A 476 -8.98 2.77 26.49
CA THR A 476 -9.87 3.69 27.18
C THR A 476 -11.02 2.93 27.84
N LEU A 477 -11.64 3.57 28.82
CA LEU A 477 -12.70 2.98 29.61
C LEU A 477 -14.05 3.07 28.88
N ILE A 478 -14.78 1.96 28.83
CA ILE A 478 -16.19 1.92 28.42
C ILE A 478 -17.10 2.05 29.64
N ALA A 479 -16.88 1.21 30.65
CA ALA A 479 -17.67 1.18 31.88
C ALA A 479 -16.84 0.65 33.07
N ILE A 480 -17.22 1.06 34.29
CA ILE A 480 -16.56 0.66 35.53
C ILE A 480 -17.55 0.60 36.71
N ASP A 481 -17.37 -0.38 37.60
CA ASP A 481 -18.14 -0.52 38.84
C ASP A 481 -17.50 0.27 39.98
N ASN A 482 -17.76 1.57 40.03
CA ASN A 482 -17.20 2.42 41.08
C ASN A 482 -17.57 1.96 42.50
N LYS A 483 -18.73 1.31 42.68
CA LYS A 483 -19.16 0.85 44.01
C LYS A 483 -18.34 -0.37 44.44
N LYS A 484 -18.21 -1.37 43.57
CA LYS A 484 -17.39 -2.54 43.86
C LYS A 484 -15.92 -2.17 44.09
N ILE A 485 -15.44 -1.17 43.35
CA ILE A 485 -14.12 -0.57 43.54
C ILE A 485 -13.97 0.01 44.94
N GLU A 486 -14.95 0.80 45.40
CA GLU A 486 -14.92 1.38 46.73
C GLU A 486 -15.13 0.33 47.84
N ASP A 487 -15.92 -0.72 47.59
CA ASP A 487 -16.09 -1.85 48.51
C ASP A 487 -14.75 -2.60 48.69
N ILE A 488 -14.05 -2.89 47.59
CA ILE A 488 -12.72 -3.52 47.61
C ILE A 488 -11.73 -2.62 48.34
N ARG A 489 -11.75 -1.31 48.07
CA ARG A 489 -10.92 -0.33 48.79
C ARG A 489 -11.18 -0.34 50.28
N SER A 490 -12.45 -0.28 50.68
CA SER A 490 -12.86 -0.19 52.08
C SER A 490 -12.50 -1.47 52.84
N GLU A 491 -12.71 -2.64 52.22
CA GLU A 491 -12.32 -3.93 52.78
C GLU A 491 -10.80 -4.01 52.99
N LEU A 492 -10.01 -3.58 52.00
CA LEU A 492 -8.56 -3.56 52.12
C LEU A 492 -8.09 -2.62 53.23
N VAL A 493 -8.67 -1.43 53.32
CA VAL A 493 -8.37 -0.49 54.40
C VAL A 493 -8.72 -1.11 55.75
N PHE A 494 -9.93 -1.67 55.89
CA PHE A 494 -10.37 -2.35 57.12
C PHE A 494 -9.42 -3.49 57.55
N GLN A 495 -9.06 -4.37 56.62
CA GLN A 495 -8.12 -5.46 56.88
C GLN A 495 -6.74 -4.96 57.31
N LEU A 496 -6.31 -3.79 56.82
CA LEU A 496 -5.04 -3.18 57.18
C LEU A 496 -5.09 -2.39 58.50
N THR A 497 -6.26 -1.87 58.92
CA THR A 497 -6.36 -0.95 60.07
C THR A 497 -6.98 -1.52 61.34
N GLU A 498 -7.91 -2.50 61.30
CA GLU A 498 -8.73 -2.87 62.47
C GLU A 498 -8.57 -4.31 63.02
N ASN A 499 -7.73 -5.15 62.42
CA ASN A 499 -7.58 -6.55 62.86
C ASN A 499 -6.64 -6.69 64.09
N PHE A 500 -7.17 -6.59 65.32
CA PHE A 500 -6.36 -6.63 66.55
C PHE A 500 -5.55 -7.93 66.80
N GLU A 501 -5.82 -9.04 66.09
CA GLU A 501 -5.00 -10.27 66.12
C GLU A 501 -3.98 -10.32 64.97
N PHE A 502 -3.26 -9.22 64.74
CA PHE A 502 -2.24 -9.09 63.71
C PHE A 502 -0.98 -9.92 64.08
N THR A 503 -0.89 -11.16 63.60
CA THR A 503 0.40 -11.89 63.53
C THR A 503 0.99 -11.75 62.12
N TYR A 504 1.98 -10.87 62.02
CA TYR A 504 2.48 -10.18 60.82
C TYR A 504 2.79 -11.02 59.56
N THR A 505 3.13 -12.30 59.67
CA THR A 505 3.59 -13.12 58.53
C THR A 505 2.51 -13.97 57.85
N ARG A 506 1.43 -14.35 58.55
CA ARG A 506 0.39 -15.25 58.00
C ARG A 506 -0.73 -14.48 57.30
N THR A 507 -0.99 -13.25 57.74
CA THR A 507 -2.13 -12.44 57.30
C THR A 507 -1.80 -11.56 56.09
N LEU A 508 -0.58 -11.01 55.96
CA LEU A 508 -0.22 -10.28 54.73
C LEU A 508 -0.13 -11.23 53.53
N ARG A 509 0.37 -12.45 53.74
CA ARG A 509 0.27 -13.54 52.75
C ARG A 509 -1.18 -13.85 52.42
N SER A 510 -2.07 -14.00 53.41
CA SER A 510 -3.50 -14.17 53.17
C SER A 510 -4.17 -13.00 52.45
N LEU A 511 -3.73 -11.76 52.70
CA LEU A 511 -4.25 -10.53 52.11
C LEU A 511 -3.77 -10.36 50.67
N ILE A 512 -2.48 -10.60 50.43
CA ILE A 512 -1.87 -10.71 49.11
C ILE A 512 -2.53 -11.86 48.34
N ASP A 513 -2.67 -13.06 48.92
CA ASP A 513 -3.37 -14.19 48.33
C ASP A 513 -4.86 -13.88 48.08
N THR A 514 -5.52 -13.02 48.87
CA THR A 514 -6.90 -12.55 48.64
C THR A 514 -6.96 -11.55 47.48
N ILE A 515 -6.04 -10.59 47.42
CA ILE A 515 -5.89 -9.62 46.31
C ILE A 515 -5.53 -10.34 45.00
N TYR A 516 -4.71 -11.38 45.08
CA TYR A 516 -4.28 -12.20 43.93
C TYR A 516 -5.35 -13.22 43.52
N SER A 517 -6.04 -13.87 44.45
CA SER A 517 -7.13 -14.82 44.14
C SER A 517 -8.33 -14.13 43.49
N GLN A 518 -8.52 -12.83 43.72
CA GLN A 518 -9.56 -12.05 43.07
C GLN A 518 -9.23 -11.65 41.62
N LYS A 519 -8.08 -12.05 41.05
CA LYS A 519 -7.56 -11.62 39.73
C LYS A 519 -7.39 -10.10 39.56
N HIS A 520 -7.95 -9.23 40.39
CA HIS A 520 -8.04 -7.77 40.21
C HIS A 520 -6.78 -6.93 40.57
N SER A 521 -5.57 -7.50 40.47
CA SER A 521 -4.38 -7.01 41.18
C SER A 521 -3.83 -5.61 40.79
N MET A 522 -4.07 -5.10 39.58
CA MET A 522 -3.36 -3.90 39.08
C MET A 522 -3.96 -2.54 39.50
N TRP A 523 -5.23 -2.46 39.95
CA TRP A 523 -5.87 -1.18 40.32
C TRP A 523 -6.14 -1.07 41.82
N VAL A 524 -6.17 -2.19 42.55
CA VAL A 524 -6.09 -2.24 44.03
C VAL A 524 -4.88 -1.44 44.53
N GLU A 525 -3.77 -1.50 43.79
CA GLU A 525 -2.54 -0.72 43.98
C GLU A 525 -2.79 0.81 43.94
N SER A 526 -3.58 1.29 42.97
CA SER A 526 -3.95 2.71 42.86
C SER A 526 -4.91 3.18 43.96
N LEU A 527 -5.63 2.26 44.62
CA LEU A 527 -6.57 2.57 45.69
C LEU A 527 -5.90 2.65 47.06
N LEU A 528 -4.91 1.78 47.31
CA LEU A 528 -4.10 1.80 48.53
C LEU A 528 -3.30 3.10 48.64
N VAL A 529 -2.69 3.57 47.55
CA VAL A 529 -1.92 4.83 47.47
C VAL A 529 -2.76 6.07 47.81
N ASN A 530 -4.07 6.03 47.57
CA ASN A 530 -4.98 7.16 47.83
C ASN A 530 -5.74 7.06 49.16
N SER A 531 -5.42 6.09 50.02
CA SER A 531 -6.08 5.95 51.32
C SER A 531 -5.41 6.86 52.37
N THR A 532 -6.16 7.79 52.94
CA THR A 532 -5.67 8.75 53.95
C THR A 532 -5.62 8.17 55.37
N GLY A 533 -6.06 6.93 55.55
CA GLY A 533 -6.16 6.26 56.87
C GLY A 533 -4.99 5.33 57.21
N LEU A 534 -4.11 5.03 56.24
CA LEU A 534 -2.92 4.23 56.49
C LEU A 534 -1.75 5.14 56.90
N ASP A 535 -1.28 5.00 58.13
CA ASP A 535 -0.02 5.61 58.54
C ASP A 535 1.15 4.79 57.98
N TRP A 536 1.49 5.04 56.72
CA TRP A 536 2.60 4.39 56.03
C TRP A 536 3.95 4.54 56.76
N ARG A 537 4.06 5.47 57.72
CA ARG A 537 5.26 5.69 58.55
C ARG A 537 5.28 4.85 59.82
N SER A 538 4.23 4.09 60.10
CA SER A 538 4.20 3.14 61.21
C SER A 538 5.36 2.15 61.07
N GLU A 539 6.19 2.07 62.12
CA GLU A 539 7.33 1.16 62.20
C GLU A 539 6.86 -0.31 62.06
N ASP A 540 5.64 -0.60 62.50
CA ASP A 540 4.97 -1.89 62.36
C ASP A 540 4.61 -2.21 60.90
N ILE A 541 4.06 -1.25 60.14
CA ILE A 541 3.73 -1.43 58.72
C ILE A 541 5.02 -1.61 57.90
N LEU A 542 6.04 -0.80 58.18
CA LEU A 542 7.35 -0.88 57.53
C LEU A 542 8.04 -2.22 57.82
N SER A 543 8.10 -2.65 59.08
CA SER A 543 8.64 -3.95 59.49
C SER A 543 7.94 -5.13 58.81
N THR A 544 6.63 -5.01 58.62
CA THR A 544 5.81 -6.02 57.92
C THR A 544 6.14 -6.10 56.43
N ILE A 545 6.25 -4.95 55.74
CA ILE A 545 6.69 -4.89 54.34
C ILE A 545 8.08 -5.51 54.20
N TYR A 546 9.02 -5.18 55.10
CA TYR A 546 10.38 -5.74 55.08
C TYR A 546 10.43 -7.25 55.32
N SER A 547 9.60 -7.80 56.22
CA SER A 547 9.58 -9.25 56.49
C SER A 547 8.96 -10.09 55.36
N CYS A 548 8.09 -9.50 54.53
CA CYS A 548 7.48 -10.18 53.38
C CYS A 548 8.42 -10.28 52.17
N VAL A 549 9.42 -9.40 52.08
CA VAL A 549 10.48 -9.45 51.06
C VAL A 549 11.37 -10.69 51.21
N GLY A 550 11.51 -11.22 52.44
CA GLY A 550 12.31 -12.42 52.73
C GLY A 550 11.65 -13.76 52.40
N LEU A 551 10.44 -13.77 51.82
CA LEU A 551 9.64 -14.99 51.57
C LEU A 551 9.47 -15.35 50.07
N ASP A 552 10.13 -14.64 49.16
CA ASP A 552 9.88 -14.73 47.71
C ASP A 552 10.79 -15.75 46.99
N ASP A 553 10.31 -17.00 46.86
CA ASP A 553 10.87 -18.02 45.96
C ASP A 553 10.40 -17.85 44.49
N THR A 554 9.55 -16.85 44.19
CA THR A 554 8.78 -16.75 42.93
C THR A 554 9.30 -15.72 41.92
N GLY A 555 10.58 -15.33 42.02
CA GLY A 555 11.22 -14.53 40.97
C GLY A 555 10.92 -13.02 41.04
N GLY A 556 10.50 -12.51 42.19
CA GLY A 556 10.65 -11.08 42.49
C GLY A 556 9.42 -10.19 42.44
N VAL A 557 8.24 -10.79 42.29
CA VAL A 557 6.98 -10.06 42.13
C VAL A 557 6.55 -9.37 43.43
N ILE A 558 6.87 -9.94 44.60
CA ILE A 558 6.51 -9.35 45.91
C ILE A 558 7.43 -8.16 46.22
N THR A 559 8.71 -8.28 45.87
CA THR A 559 9.72 -7.22 46.04
C THR A 559 9.48 -6.01 45.13
N TRP A 560 9.05 -6.23 43.88
CA TRP A 560 8.67 -5.17 42.94
C TRP A 560 7.53 -4.30 43.51
N LYS A 561 6.52 -4.94 44.12
CA LYS A 561 5.36 -4.25 44.72
C LYS A 561 5.69 -3.57 46.04
N ALA A 562 6.62 -4.11 46.84
CA ALA A 562 7.11 -3.47 48.05
C ALA A 562 7.90 -2.17 47.77
N LEU A 563 8.80 -2.19 46.77
CA LEU A 563 9.55 -1.00 46.33
C LEU A 563 8.62 0.09 45.77
N PHE A 564 7.62 -0.31 44.98
CA PHE A 564 6.61 0.62 44.44
C PHE A 564 5.75 1.26 45.54
N LEU A 565 5.29 0.49 46.54
CA LEU A 565 4.51 1.01 47.66
C LEU A 565 5.32 1.97 48.56
N LEU A 566 6.59 1.65 48.82
CA LEU A 566 7.51 2.53 49.56
C LEU A 566 7.77 3.84 48.81
N GLU A 567 7.88 3.79 47.48
CA GLU A 567 8.04 4.97 46.65
C GLU A 567 6.81 5.89 46.69
N GLN A 568 5.62 5.33 46.50
CA GLN A 568 4.37 6.10 46.52
C GLN A 568 4.06 6.68 47.91
N ALA A 569 4.50 6.03 48.99
CA ALA A 569 4.44 6.55 50.36
C ALA A 569 5.51 7.62 50.67
N SER A 570 6.40 7.95 49.72
CA SER A 570 7.58 8.82 49.92
C SER A 570 8.54 8.32 51.00
N LEU A 571 8.67 7.00 51.13
CA LEU A 571 9.51 6.31 52.11
C LEU A 571 10.64 5.50 51.46
N LEU A 572 10.73 5.50 50.12
CA LEU A 572 11.84 4.90 49.39
C LEU A 572 13.01 5.88 49.31
N ASP A 573 14.02 5.61 50.13
CA ASP A 573 15.30 6.31 50.21
C ASP A 573 16.49 5.35 50.09
N ASN A 574 17.70 5.87 50.11
CA ASN A 574 18.91 5.06 49.95
C ASN A 574 19.08 3.96 51.01
N ASP A 575 18.66 4.20 52.25
CA ASP A 575 18.83 3.24 53.35
C ASP A 575 17.78 2.12 53.30
N SER A 576 16.53 2.45 53.01
CA SER A 576 15.46 1.49 52.77
C SER A 576 15.73 0.64 51.52
N PHE A 577 16.22 1.26 50.44
CA PHE A 577 16.64 0.56 49.22
C PHE A 577 17.80 -0.41 49.47
N GLN A 578 18.83 0.01 50.22
CA GLN A 578 19.98 -0.85 50.57
C GLN A 578 19.59 -2.03 51.48
N LYS A 579 18.66 -1.83 52.42
CA LYS A 579 18.15 -2.92 53.27
C LYS A 579 17.35 -3.95 52.46
N ILE A 580 16.59 -3.53 51.46
CA ILE A 580 15.81 -4.42 50.57
C ILE A 580 16.72 -5.19 49.61
N THR A 581 17.86 -4.61 49.21
CA THR A 581 18.76 -5.17 48.18
C THR A 581 19.97 -5.93 48.74
N ALA A 582 20.14 -6.01 50.06
CA ALA A 582 21.31 -6.60 50.71
C ALA A 582 21.42 -8.13 50.62
N ASP A 583 20.34 -8.86 50.35
CA ASP A 583 20.35 -10.32 50.21
C ASP A 583 20.32 -10.74 48.74
N LYS A 584 21.49 -11.18 48.25
CA LYS A 584 21.83 -11.74 46.92
C LYS A 584 20.71 -11.70 45.86
N TRP A 585 20.76 -10.70 44.98
CA TRP A 585 19.83 -10.58 43.85
C TRP A 585 20.49 -10.26 42.50
N LEU A 586 19.83 -10.69 41.42
CA LEU A 586 20.21 -10.45 40.02
C LEU A 586 19.90 -8.99 39.64
N ALA A 587 20.95 -8.24 39.26
CA ALA A 587 20.91 -6.82 38.90
C ALA A 587 19.81 -6.43 37.88
N ARG A 588 19.42 -7.37 37.01
CA ARG A 588 18.34 -7.23 36.02
C ARG A 588 17.02 -6.76 36.63
N ASN A 589 16.53 -7.44 37.65
CA ASN A 589 15.19 -7.20 38.20
C ASN A 589 15.13 -5.90 39.04
N VAL A 590 16.25 -5.50 39.63
CA VAL A 590 16.40 -4.23 40.35
C VAL A 590 16.41 -3.05 39.36
N CYS A 591 17.09 -3.19 38.23
CA CYS A 591 17.08 -2.18 37.17
C CYS A 591 15.72 -2.07 36.49
N GLU A 592 15.04 -3.18 36.18
CA GLU A 592 13.68 -3.19 35.63
C GLU A 592 12.67 -2.51 36.60
N ALA A 593 12.81 -2.70 37.92
CA ALA A 593 11.99 -2.03 38.92
C ALA A 593 12.23 -0.50 38.97
N ILE A 594 13.49 -0.05 39.00
CA ILE A 594 13.84 1.38 39.03
C ILE A 594 13.41 2.09 37.74
N ILE A 595 13.52 1.41 36.60
CA ILE A 595 13.11 1.93 35.29
C ILE A 595 11.58 2.06 35.22
N ALA A 596 10.82 1.09 35.75
CA ALA A 596 9.36 1.13 35.78
C ALA A 596 8.80 2.22 36.72
N LEU A 597 9.55 2.57 37.77
CA LEU A 597 9.19 3.59 38.76
C LEU A 597 9.52 5.03 38.33
N GLY A 598 10.40 5.21 37.33
CA GLY A 598 10.77 6.55 36.86
C GLY A 598 11.68 7.33 37.82
N ASN A 599 12.25 6.66 38.82
CA ASN A 599 13.05 7.26 39.88
C ASN A 599 14.57 7.06 39.68
N ALA A 600 15.09 7.61 38.58
CA ALA A 600 16.51 7.52 38.22
C ALA A 600 17.48 8.06 39.30
N GLN A 601 16.99 8.91 40.20
CA GLN A 601 17.74 9.50 41.33
C GLN A 601 18.20 8.47 42.39
N LEU A 602 17.60 7.27 42.44
CA LEU A 602 18.02 6.18 43.33
C LEU A 602 19.25 5.40 42.80
N LEU A 603 19.69 5.67 41.57
CA LEU A 603 20.91 5.13 40.96
C LEU A 603 22.13 6.04 41.20
N ASP A 604 22.31 6.46 42.45
CA ASP A 604 23.44 7.32 42.82
C ASP A 604 24.80 6.59 42.69
N HIS A 605 25.90 7.32 42.90
CA HIS A 605 27.26 6.79 42.78
C HIS A 605 27.50 5.52 43.61
N LYS A 606 26.87 5.40 44.79
CA LYS A 606 27.11 4.32 45.75
C LYS A 606 26.36 3.04 45.35
N ASN A 607 25.14 3.18 44.84
CA ASN A 607 24.32 2.06 44.36
C ASN A 607 24.81 1.55 42.99
N PHE A 608 25.38 2.42 42.15
CA PHE A 608 25.95 2.08 40.85
C PHE A 608 27.36 1.43 40.94
N GLU A 609 28.19 1.80 41.93
CA GLU A 609 29.49 1.15 42.18
C GLU A 609 29.38 -0.34 42.56
N ILE A 610 28.24 -0.76 43.13
CA ILE A 610 27.96 -2.16 43.45
C ILE A 610 27.62 -2.96 42.17
N ILE A 611 26.97 -2.32 41.20
CA ILE A 611 26.63 -2.90 39.88
C ILE A 611 27.86 -2.93 38.96
N ILE A 612 28.69 -1.87 38.97
CA ILE A 612 29.96 -1.76 38.21
C ILE A 612 31.17 -2.06 39.10
N LYS A 613 31.15 -3.16 39.86
CA LYS A 613 32.41 -3.76 40.35
C LYS A 613 33.03 -4.73 39.32
N ILE A 614 32.50 -4.74 38.09
CA ILE A 614 32.89 -5.65 36.99
C ILE A 614 33.71 -4.98 35.88
N SER A 615 33.87 -3.65 35.81
CA SER A 615 34.68 -3.04 34.73
C SER A 615 35.33 -1.74 35.17
N LYS A 616 36.66 -1.67 35.02
CA LYS A 616 37.52 -0.59 35.53
C LYS A 616 37.61 0.61 34.58
N GLU A 617 37.64 1.78 35.23
CA GLU A 617 38.33 3.03 34.86
C GLU A 617 37.64 4.10 33.97
N GLN A 618 37.44 5.24 34.66
CA GLN A 618 37.54 6.65 34.26
C GLN A 618 36.35 7.44 33.69
N ILE A 619 36.44 8.72 34.01
CA ILE A 619 35.44 9.79 34.16
C ILE A 619 34.77 10.14 32.82
N LEU A 620 33.46 9.89 32.72
CA LEU A 620 32.57 10.32 31.64
C LEU A 620 31.39 11.11 32.22
N ASN A 621 30.69 11.90 31.40
CA ASN A 621 29.50 12.62 31.83
C ASN A 621 28.35 11.64 32.08
N LYS A 622 28.32 11.12 33.31
CA LYS A 622 27.47 10.02 33.78
C LYS A 622 25.99 10.22 33.44
N ASP A 623 25.49 11.44 33.59
CA ASP A 623 24.06 11.74 33.41
C ASP A 623 23.64 11.72 31.93
N SER A 624 24.53 12.14 31.03
CA SER A 624 24.29 12.08 29.57
C SER A 624 24.20 10.64 29.07
N VAL A 625 25.16 9.79 29.48
CA VAL A 625 25.22 8.39 29.07
C VAL A 625 24.03 7.61 29.62
N LEU A 626 23.65 7.84 30.89
CA LEU A 626 22.51 7.20 31.53
C LEU A 626 21.17 7.61 30.91
N ALA A 627 20.98 8.90 30.61
CA ALA A 627 19.76 9.39 29.96
C ALA A 627 19.59 8.75 28.57
N ASN A 628 20.68 8.60 27.82
CA ASN A 628 20.64 8.03 26.48
C ASN A 628 20.43 6.51 26.48
N ILE A 629 21.07 5.76 27.38
CA ILE A 629 20.81 4.31 27.54
C ILE A 629 19.36 4.08 27.95
N SER A 630 18.85 4.83 28.93
CA SER A 630 17.45 4.71 29.39
C SER A 630 16.45 5.00 28.27
N GLN A 631 16.65 6.09 27.51
CA GLN A 631 15.78 6.40 26.37
C GLN A 631 15.81 5.33 25.29
N SER A 632 16.97 4.74 25.01
CA SER A 632 17.10 3.72 23.96
C SER A 632 16.58 2.36 24.37
N VAL A 633 16.72 1.96 25.64
CA VAL A 633 16.05 0.76 26.17
C VAL A 633 14.54 0.91 26.06
N ILE A 634 13.99 2.10 26.37
CA ILE A 634 12.57 2.40 26.20
C ILE A 634 12.15 2.31 24.73
N ARG A 635 12.96 2.83 23.79
CA ARG A 635 12.67 2.78 22.35
C ARG A 635 12.76 1.36 21.78
N LEU A 636 13.79 0.60 22.13
CA LEU A 636 14.00 -0.79 21.71
C LEU A 636 12.92 -1.73 22.30
N SER A 637 12.52 -1.50 23.54
CA SER A 637 11.36 -2.18 24.15
C SER A 637 10.05 -1.87 23.41
N ARG A 638 9.84 -0.61 22.99
CA ARG A 638 8.69 -0.24 22.14
C ARG A 638 8.74 -0.89 20.75
N ALA A 639 9.93 -1.19 20.24
CA ALA A 639 10.15 -1.91 19.00
C ALA A 639 10.11 -3.45 19.14
N ASN A 640 9.75 -3.99 20.32
CA ASN A 640 9.74 -5.43 20.62
C ASN A 640 11.11 -6.12 20.48
N ILE A 641 12.21 -5.37 20.59
CA ILE A 641 13.57 -5.91 20.56
C ILE A 641 13.97 -6.27 21.99
N HIS A 642 13.91 -7.57 22.31
CA HIS A 642 14.40 -8.08 23.58
C HIS A 642 15.93 -8.08 23.59
N LEU A 643 16.52 -7.23 24.44
CA LEU A 643 17.95 -7.24 24.71
C LEU A 643 18.25 -8.38 25.69
N ASP A 644 19.01 -9.38 25.24
CA ASP A 644 19.66 -10.33 26.14
C ASP A 644 20.90 -9.67 26.79
N ASN A 645 21.62 -10.41 27.65
CA ASN A 645 22.81 -9.87 28.31
C ASN A 645 23.87 -9.36 27.31
N ASN A 646 24.00 -10.04 26.17
CA ASN A 646 24.94 -9.68 25.11
C ASN A 646 24.51 -8.39 24.38
N GLY A 647 23.21 -8.21 24.13
CA GLY A 647 22.63 -6.99 23.57
C GLY A 647 22.76 -5.78 24.50
N PHE A 648 22.61 -5.98 25.81
CA PHE A 648 22.86 -4.94 26.80
C PHE A 648 24.33 -4.54 26.88
N ASP A 649 25.25 -5.51 26.85
CA ASP A 649 26.69 -5.25 26.79
C ASP A 649 27.07 -4.48 25.52
N ALA A 650 26.47 -4.85 24.37
CA ALA A 650 26.65 -4.13 23.11
C ALA A 650 26.16 -2.68 23.20
N LEU A 651 24.98 -2.47 23.79
CA LEU A 651 24.37 -1.16 24.00
C LEU A 651 25.23 -0.27 24.90
N ALA A 652 25.67 -0.80 26.05
CA ALA A 652 26.51 -0.10 27.01
C ALA A 652 27.86 0.29 26.40
N ASN A 653 28.51 -0.64 25.68
CA ASN A 653 29.77 -0.36 24.98
C ASN A 653 29.60 0.67 23.86
N SER A 654 28.49 0.61 23.11
CA SER A 654 28.18 1.58 22.05
C SER A 654 28.05 3.00 22.59
N TYR A 655 27.33 3.17 23.69
CA TYR A 655 27.19 4.47 24.34
C TYR A 655 28.51 4.98 24.95
N LEU A 656 29.32 4.07 25.49
CA LEU A 656 30.67 4.40 25.96
C LEU A 656 31.55 4.92 24.82
N HIS A 657 31.49 4.30 23.65
CA HIS A 657 32.25 4.71 22.47
C HIS A 657 31.70 6.00 21.84
N ALA A 658 30.39 6.17 21.80
CA ALA A 658 29.73 7.37 21.28
C ALA A 658 30.05 8.62 22.11
N GLU A 659 29.98 8.51 23.45
CA GLU A 659 30.34 9.60 24.36
C GLU A 659 31.83 9.98 24.21
N LYS A 660 32.72 8.99 24.10
CA LYS A 660 34.16 9.21 23.80
C LYS A 660 34.37 9.93 22.46
N SER A 661 33.53 9.64 21.47
CA SER A 661 33.57 10.28 20.15
C SER A 661 32.86 11.64 20.08
N ARG A 662 32.11 12.03 21.12
CA ARG A 662 31.21 13.20 21.17
C ARG A 662 30.20 13.27 20.01
N LYS A 663 29.75 12.10 19.53
CA LYS A 663 28.75 12.00 18.46
C LYS A 663 27.50 11.33 18.99
N ASN A 664 26.35 11.96 18.74
CA ASN A 664 25.06 11.31 18.87
C ASN A 664 24.88 10.35 17.69
N PHE A 665 24.13 9.27 17.91
CA PHE A 665 23.92 8.25 16.89
C PHE A 665 22.47 7.79 16.88
N ARG A 666 22.00 7.42 15.69
CA ARG A 666 20.59 7.09 15.44
C ARG A 666 20.27 5.64 15.79
N GLU A 667 18.98 5.32 15.76
CA GLU A 667 18.43 4.01 16.15
C GLU A 667 18.88 2.87 15.21
N GLU A 668 19.17 3.19 13.95
CA GLU A 668 19.67 2.26 12.95
C GLU A 668 21.06 1.73 13.32
N ILE A 669 21.92 2.57 13.92
CA ILE A 669 23.24 2.17 14.42
C ILE A 669 23.11 1.22 15.60
N LEU A 670 22.18 1.51 16.52
CA LEU A 670 21.89 0.62 17.65
C LEU A 670 21.47 -0.76 17.16
N THR A 671 20.60 -0.79 16.15
CA THR A 671 20.13 -2.02 15.53
C THR A 671 21.27 -2.81 14.89
N VAL A 672 22.19 -2.14 14.18
CA VAL A 672 23.40 -2.76 13.63
C VAL A 672 24.24 -3.40 14.73
N VAL A 673 24.53 -2.66 15.81
CA VAL A 673 25.46 -3.12 16.85
C VAL A 673 24.84 -4.24 17.69
N ILE A 674 23.54 -4.14 17.99
CA ILE A 674 22.81 -5.19 18.69
C ILE A 674 22.75 -6.45 17.82
N ASN A 675 22.43 -6.35 16.52
CA ASN A 675 22.41 -7.51 15.62
C ASN A 675 23.80 -8.15 15.49
N LEU A 676 24.86 -7.35 15.34
CA LEU A 676 26.25 -7.84 15.29
C LEU A 676 26.58 -8.65 16.53
N LYS A 677 26.23 -8.17 17.72
CA LYS A 677 26.55 -8.88 18.95
C LYS A 677 25.65 -10.08 19.21
N THR A 678 24.34 -9.96 18.98
CA THR A 678 23.38 -11.01 19.33
C THR A 678 23.32 -12.15 18.33
N LYS A 679 23.45 -11.86 17.02
CA LYS A 679 23.35 -12.86 15.96
C LYS A 679 24.70 -13.40 15.50
N PHE A 680 25.75 -12.60 15.59
CA PHE A 680 27.08 -12.94 15.06
C PHE A 680 28.18 -12.96 16.14
N ASP A 681 27.86 -12.67 17.40
CA ASP A 681 28.81 -12.56 18.53
C ASP A 681 29.96 -11.56 18.28
N ILE A 682 29.74 -10.55 17.44
CA ILE A 682 30.74 -9.54 17.09
C ILE A 682 30.64 -8.34 18.03
N THR A 683 31.76 -7.98 18.66
CA THR A 683 31.90 -6.75 19.46
C THR A 683 32.77 -5.74 18.71
N LEU A 684 32.23 -4.55 18.42
CA LEU A 684 32.98 -3.51 17.73
C LEU A 684 34.00 -2.83 18.66
N ASP A 685 35.25 -2.74 18.20
CA ASP A 685 36.25 -1.91 18.86
C ASP A 685 35.96 -0.40 18.67
N SER A 686 36.64 0.45 19.44
CA SER A 686 36.41 1.90 19.43
C SER A 686 36.64 2.55 18.05
N ILE A 687 37.60 2.05 17.27
CA ILE A 687 37.94 2.62 15.96
C ILE A 687 36.87 2.23 14.95
N THR A 688 36.46 0.97 14.94
CA THR A 688 35.46 0.48 13.99
C THR A 688 34.07 1.03 14.30
N PHE A 689 33.70 1.15 15.58
CA PHE A 689 32.46 1.82 15.99
C PHE A 689 32.42 3.27 15.53
N LYS A 690 33.54 4.01 15.66
CA LYS A 690 33.62 5.39 15.15
C LYS A 690 33.39 5.47 13.63
N LYS A 691 33.94 4.53 12.86
CA LYS A 691 33.70 4.48 11.41
C LYS A 691 32.25 4.16 11.06
N LEU A 692 31.60 3.28 11.84
CA LEU A 692 30.17 3.01 11.70
C LEU A 692 29.34 4.28 11.95
N LEU A 693 29.71 5.09 12.94
CA LEU A 693 29.10 6.40 13.18
C LEU A 693 29.33 7.39 12.03
N ASP A 694 30.54 7.41 11.46
CA ASP A 694 30.85 8.25 10.31
C ASP A 694 30.05 7.85 9.05
N ASN A 695 29.66 6.58 8.97
CA ASN A 695 28.92 5.98 7.86
C ASN A 695 27.44 5.72 8.18
N GLU A 696 26.83 6.46 9.10
CA GLU A 696 25.51 6.11 9.65
C GLU A 696 24.38 5.96 8.63
N LYS A 697 24.45 6.70 7.52
CA LYS A 697 23.45 6.64 6.44
C LYS A 697 23.43 5.30 5.70
N TYR A 698 24.48 4.49 5.84
CA TYR A 698 24.64 3.20 5.17
C TYR A 698 24.31 2.00 6.09
N ALA A 699 23.78 2.26 7.29
CA ALA A 699 23.39 1.21 8.23
C ALA A 699 22.41 0.17 7.65
N PRO A 700 21.38 0.56 6.84
CA PRO A 700 20.50 -0.40 6.19
C PRO A 700 21.23 -1.33 5.21
N GLU A 701 22.13 -0.79 4.40
CA GLU A 701 22.90 -1.53 3.40
C GLU A 701 23.86 -2.52 4.06
N ILE A 702 24.48 -2.12 5.17
CA ILE A 702 25.31 -2.99 6.00
C ILE A 702 24.48 -4.16 6.57
N LEU A 703 23.29 -3.88 7.12
CA LEU A 703 22.40 -4.92 7.66
C LEU A 703 21.92 -5.89 6.58
N ASN A 704 21.58 -5.38 5.40
CA ASN A 704 21.15 -6.20 4.27
C ASN A 704 22.26 -7.16 3.82
N LEU A 705 23.50 -6.68 3.76
CA LEU A 705 24.66 -7.51 3.42
C LEU A 705 24.84 -8.66 4.42
N PHE A 706 24.69 -8.39 5.73
CA PHE A 706 24.77 -9.44 6.76
C PHE A 706 23.63 -10.46 6.65
N ALA A 707 22.42 -10.00 6.34
CA ALA A 707 21.29 -10.90 6.13
C ALA A 707 21.52 -11.83 4.93
N MET A 708 22.03 -11.29 3.80
CA MET A 708 22.38 -12.10 2.63
C MET A 708 23.52 -13.07 2.89
N ALA A 709 24.57 -12.65 3.61
CA ALA A 709 25.65 -13.57 4.00
C ALA A 709 25.12 -14.76 4.82
N GLN A 710 24.15 -14.52 5.71
CA GLN A 710 23.47 -15.57 6.46
C GLN A 710 22.58 -16.45 5.57
N GLU A 711 21.80 -15.86 4.66
CA GLU A 711 20.91 -16.55 3.73
C GLU A 711 21.69 -17.53 2.82
N TYR A 712 22.80 -17.05 2.25
CA TYR A 712 23.67 -17.84 1.38
C TYR A 712 24.70 -18.70 2.14
N LYS A 713 24.61 -18.76 3.48
CA LYS A 713 25.47 -19.58 4.36
C LYS A 713 26.98 -19.33 4.18
N LEU A 714 27.37 -18.07 3.98
CA LEU A 714 28.76 -17.65 3.85
C LEU A 714 29.42 -17.62 5.24
N ASN A 715 30.48 -18.40 5.44
CA ASN A 715 31.12 -18.62 6.75
C ASN A 715 32.28 -17.63 7.02
N VAL A 716 32.18 -16.40 6.50
CA VAL A 716 33.30 -15.45 6.42
C VAL A 716 33.13 -14.19 7.26
N LEU A 717 32.13 -14.13 8.13
CA LEU A 717 31.92 -12.99 9.01
C LEU A 717 32.85 -13.04 10.24
N ASP A 718 34.17 -12.95 9.98
CA ASP A 718 35.18 -12.78 11.02
C ASP A 718 35.43 -11.30 11.35
N ASN A 719 36.35 -11.06 12.29
CA ASN A 719 36.61 -9.70 12.74
C ASN A 719 37.23 -8.77 11.68
N GLY A 720 37.92 -9.33 10.69
CA GLY A 720 38.51 -8.57 9.59
C GLY A 720 37.47 -8.17 8.55
N VAL A 721 36.55 -9.07 8.22
CA VAL A 721 35.54 -8.84 7.18
C VAL A 721 34.51 -7.79 7.61
N TYR A 722 34.00 -7.81 8.85
CA TYR A 722 33.05 -6.76 9.28
C TYR A 722 33.69 -5.38 9.27
N LYS A 723 34.98 -5.30 9.59
CA LYS A 723 35.71 -4.03 9.60
C LYS A 723 35.79 -3.48 8.19
N ASN A 724 36.08 -4.33 7.21
CA ASN A 724 36.10 -3.93 5.81
C ASN A 724 34.69 -3.54 5.30
N ILE A 725 33.63 -4.23 5.73
CA ILE A 725 32.23 -3.85 5.43
C ILE A 725 31.93 -2.44 5.94
N ILE A 726 32.25 -2.15 7.20
CA ILE A 726 31.99 -0.84 7.82
C ILE A 726 32.88 0.25 7.20
N GLU A 727 34.12 -0.07 6.84
CA GLU A 727 35.05 0.83 6.17
C GLU A 727 34.60 1.17 4.74
N ASN A 728 34.03 0.20 4.04
CA ASN A 728 33.59 0.33 2.66
C ASN A 728 32.08 0.60 2.53
N ALA A 729 31.42 0.99 3.62
CA ALA A 729 29.98 1.21 3.71
C ALA A 729 29.36 1.98 2.51
N PRO A 730 29.98 3.05 1.99
CA PRO A 730 29.43 3.78 0.83
C PRO A 730 29.28 2.95 -0.44
N TYR A 731 30.04 1.87 -0.57
CA TYR A 731 30.13 1.02 -1.77
C TYR A 731 29.35 -0.29 -1.61
N ILE A 732 28.80 -0.56 -0.42
CA ILE A 732 28.08 -1.81 -0.11
C ILE A 732 26.79 -1.94 -0.91
N GLN A 733 26.15 -0.83 -1.29
CA GLN A 733 24.93 -0.88 -2.10
C GLN A 733 25.16 -1.60 -3.44
N GLY A 734 26.26 -1.32 -4.14
CA GLY A 734 26.62 -2.01 -5.38
C GLY A 734 26.87 -3.50 -5.16
N ILE A 735 27.52 -3.86 -4.05
CA ILE A 735 27.77 -5.26 -3.68
C ILE A 735 26.47 -6.00 -3.38
N ASN A 736 25.54 -5.36 -2.67
CA ASN A 736 24.23 -5.93 -2.36
C ASN A 736 23.44 -6.28 -3.63
N ASN A 737 23.62 -5.51 -4.70
CA ASN A 737 22.93 -5.75 -5.98
C ASN A 737 23.52 -6.95 -6.75
N ILE A 738 24.83 -7.21 -6.63
CA ILE A 738 25.49 -8.29 -7.39
C ILE A 738 25.48 -9.64 -6.69
N ILE A 739 25.35 -9.69 -5.36
CA ILE A 739 25.36 -10.95 -4.61
C ILE A 739 24.30 -11.95 -5.11
N PRO A 740 23.03 -11.55 -5.32
CA PRO A 740 22.01 -12.45 -5.86
C PRO A 740 22.36 -12.98 -7.25
N GLU A 741 22.93 -12.15 -8.12
CA GLU A 741 23.36 -12.53 -9.48
C GLU A 741 24.46 -13.60 -9.43
N LEU A 742 25.49 -13.38 -8.60
CA LEU A 742 26.59 -14.33 -8.41
C LEU A 742 26.11 -15.66 -7.80
N ALA A 743 25.11 -15.61 -6.92
CA ALA A 743 24.48 -16.78 -6.34
C ALA A 743 23.65 -17.55 -7.39
N ALA A 744 22.92 -16.85 -8.25
CA ALA A 744 22.08 -17.44 -9.30
C ALA A 744 22.89 -18.29 -10.29
N ILE A 745 24.10 -17.85 -10.63
CA ILE A 745 25.03 -18.58 -11.50
C ILE A 745 25.97 -19.53 -10.74
N ASN A 746 25.74 -19.75 -9.44
CA ASN A 746 26.51 -20.64 -8.56
C ASN A 746 28.03 -20.35 -8.51
N ILE A 747 28.44 -19.09 -8.64
CA ILE A 747 29.84 -18.71 -8.46
C ILE A 747 30.13 -18.11 -7.09
N LEU A 748 29.13 -17.60 -6.38
CA LEU A 748 29.30 -17.00 -5.06
C LEU A 748 29.85 -18.03 -4.04
N ASP A 749 31.05 -17.77 -3.52
CA ASP A 749 31.68 -18.51 -2.43
C ASP A 749 32.33 -17.54 -1.41
N ASP A 750 32.80 -18.08 -0.29
CA ASP A 750 33.45 -17.32 0.79
C ASP A 750 34.62 -16.44 0.29
N SER A 751 35.40 -16.95 -0.68
CA SER A 751 36.56 -16.24 -1.24
C SER A 751 36.12 -15.07 -2.12
N ILE A 752 35.11 -15.28 -2.95
CA ILE A 752 34.55 -14.26 -3.85
C ILE A 752 33.89 -13.15 -3.03
N PHE A 753 33.09 -13.52 -2.02
CA PHE A 753 32.48 -12.56 -1.11
C PHE A 753 33.54 -11.68 -0.43
N GLN A 754 34.59 -12.28 0.15
CA GLN A 754 35.68 -11.51 0.77
C GLN A 754 36.41 -10.61 -0.23
N SER A 755 36.66 -11.08 -1.45
CA SER A 755 37.34 -10.30 -2.48
C SER A 755 36.54 -9.06 -2.86
N LEU A 756 35.22 -9.18 -3.03
CA LEU A 756 34.32 -8.06 -3.28
C LEU A 756 34.33 -7.04 -2.15
N ILE A 757 34.24 -7.49 -0.89
CA ILE A 757 34.27 -6.59 0.26
C ILE A 757 35.61 -5.86 0.38
N ASN A 758 36.73 -6.55 0.15
CA ASN A 758 38.06 -5.97 0.27
C ASN A 758 38.33 -4.90 -0.79
N HIS A 759 37.77 -5.10 -1.98
CA HIS A 759 38.00 -4.26 -3.15
C HIS A 759 36.86 -3.30 -3.48
N ALA A 760 35.80 -3.28 -2.67
CA ALA A 760 34.62 -2.43 -2.83
C ALA A 760 34.93 -0.94 -3.07
N LYS A 761 35.95 -0.41 -2.39
CA LYS A 761 36.38 0.99 -2.54
C LYS A 761 37.29 1.22 -3.74
N ASP A 762 37.94 0.16 -4.24
CA ASP A 762 39.00 0.27 -5.22
C ASP A 762 38.43 0.53 -6.62
N SER A 763 37.18 0.12 -6.88
CA SER A 763 36.41 0.60 -8.02
C SER A 763 34.90 0.45 -7.83
N PRO A 764 34.13 1.55 -7.75
CA PRO A 764 32.68 1.50 -7.62
C PRO A 764 31.99 0.92 -8.86
N PHE A 765 32.63 0.95 -10.03
CA PHE A 765 32.10 0.43 -11.29
C PHE A 765 32.14 -1.10 -11.41
N ILE A 766 32.76 -1.80 -10.45
CA ILE A 766 32.81 -3.27 -10.50
C ILE A 766 31.40 -3.88 -10.49
N SER A 767 30.45 -3.28 -9.76
CA SER A 767 29.07 -3.75 -9.76
C SER A 767 28.45 -3.63 -11.15
N ASP A 768 28.72 -2.54 -11.85
CA ASP A 768 28.13 -2.25 -13.16
C ASP A 768 28.69 -3.22 -14.23
N VAL A 769 29.99 -3.53 -14.18
CA VAL A 769 30.59 -4.54 -15.05
C VAL A 769 29.99 -5.92 -14.79
N ILE A 770 29.83 -6.33 -13.52
CA ILE A 770 29.27 -7.64 -13.18
C ILE A 770 27.81 -7.74 -13.62
N LEU A 771 27.01 -6.70 -13.40
CA LEU A 771 25.62 -6.65 -13.84
C LEU A 771 25.51 -6.75 -15.36
N LEU A 772 26.30 -5.97 -16.11
CA LEU A 772 26.33 -6.03 -17.57
C LEU A 772 26.68 -7.44 -18.07
N LEU A 773 27.68 -8.08 -17.48
CA LEU A 773 28.07 -9.45 -17.86
C LEU A 773 26.99 -10.48 -17.48
N SER A 774 26.28 -10.29 -16.37
CA SER A 774 25.17 -11.16 -15.95
C SER A 774 23.99 -11.03 -16.92
N GLU A 775 23.58 -9.80 -17.26
CA GLU A 775 22.48 -9.50 -18.19
C GLU A 775 22.71 -10.13 -19.57
N GLN A 776 23.97 -10.14 -20.03
CA GLN A 776 24.37 -10.74 -21.31
C GLN A 776 24.61 -12.26 -21.22
N ASN A 777 24.43 -12.88 -20.04
CA ASN A 777 24.71 -14.30 -19.77
C ASN A 777 26.16 -14.73 -20.09
N ILE A 778 27.12 -13.82 -19.92
CA ILE A 778 28.56 -14.06 -20.19
C ILE A 778 29.35 -14.25 -18.89
N LEU A 779 28.83 -13.78 -17.75
CA LEU A 779 29.50 -13.85 -16.46
C LEU A 779 29.81 -15.29 -16.03
N ASP A 780 31.07 -15.57 -15.71
CA ASP A 780 31.51 -16.85 -15.15
C ASP A 780 32.68 -16.67 -14.17
N LYS A 781 33.14 -17.78 -13.56
CA LYS A 781 34.21 -17.72 -12.56
C LYS A 781 35.55 -17.26 -13.16
N GLU A 782 35.81 -17.51 -14.45
CA GLU A 782 37.07 -17.16 -15.10
C GLU A 782 37.15 -15.66 -15.35
N ASN A 783 36.14 -15.09 -16.02
CA ASN A 783 36.12 -13.65 -16.30
C ASN A 783 35.93 -12.81 -15.02
N PHE A 784 35.20 -13.31 -14.01
CA PHE A 784 35.13 -12.67 -12.70
C PHE A 784 36.53 -12.58 -12.05
N ASN A 785 37.28 -13.69 -12.01
CA ASN A 785 38.61 -13.70 -11.42
C ASN A 785 39.58 -12.78 -12.17
N HIS A 786 39.48 -12.71 -13.51
CA HIS A 786 40.30 -11.81 -14.31
C HIS A 786 39.93 -10.33 -14.07
N LEU A 787 38.63 -10.01 -13.95
CA LEU A 787 38.15 -8.69 -13.55
C LEU A 787 38.70 -8.28 -12.18
N MET A 788 38.70 -9.18 -11.20
CA MET A 788 39.27 -8.90 -9.87
C MET A 788 40.78 -8.57 -9.93
N GLN A 789 41.52 -9.14 -10.89
CA GLN A 789 42.96 -8.84 -11.07
C GLN A 789 43.21 -7.46 -11.69
N CYS A 790 42.23 -6.91 -12.41
CA CYS A 790 42.33 -5.61 -13.08
C CYS A 790 41.33 -4.58 -12.53
N ILE A 791 40.90 -4.72 -11.27
CA ILE A 791 39.82 -3.92 -10.69
C ILE A 791 40.04 -2.40 -10.76
N LEU A 792 41.29 -1.95 -10.70
CA LEU A 792 41.64 -0.52 -10.80
C LEU A 792 41.24 0.10 -12.15
N PHE A 793 40.89 -0.71 -13.14
CA PHE A 793 40.44 -0.31 -14.46
C PHE A 793 38.95 -0.57 -14.70
N ALA A 794 38.15 -0.86 -13.66
CA ALA A 794 36.76 -1.30 -13.88
C ALA A 794 35.87 -0.23 -14.53
N GLU A 795 36.13 1.06 -14.30
CA GLU A 795 35.45 2.16 -15.01
C GLU A 795 35.80 2.12 -16.50
N GLU A 796 37.09 2.06 -16.83
CA GLU A 796 37.55 1.98 -18.21
C GLU A 796 37.08 0.71 -18.93
N ILE A 797 36.98 -0.40 -18.20
CA ILE A 797 36.45 -1.66 -18.70
C ILE A 797 34.96 -1.53 -18.96
N TYR A 798 34.19 -0.93 -18.03
CA TYR A 798 32.77 -0.66 -18.23
C TYR A 798 32.52 0.18 -19.48
N ASP A 799 33.23 1.31 -19.62
CA ASP A 799 33.14 2.21 -20.78
C ASP A 799 33.46 1.50 -22.12
N ALA A 800 34.29 0.46 -22.09
CA ALA A 800 34.62 -0.34 -23.26
C ALA A 800 33.59 -1.44 -23.56
N LEU A 801 32.90 -1.95 -22.54
CA LEU A 801 31.92 -3.03 -22.67
C LEU A 801 30.51 -2.52 -22.97
N GLU A 802 30.09 -1.40 -22.37
CA GLU A 802 28.73 -0.88 -22.46
C GLU A 802 28.27 -0.65 -23.92
N PRO A 803 29.04 0.00 -24.82
CA PRO A 803 28.61 0.18 -26.22
C PRO A 803 28.46 -1.16 -26.97
N LEU A 804 29.30 -2.15 -26.65
CA LEU A 804 29.23 -3.47 -27.27
C LEU A 804 27.98 -4.25 -26.79
N GLY A 805 27.60 -4.08 -25.53
CA GLY A 805 26.37 -4.65 -24.96
C GLY A 805 25.12 -4.00 -25.55
N GLY A 806 25.12 -2.68 -25.74
CA GLY A 806 24.01 -1.94 -26.36
C GLY A 806 23.71 -2.38 -27.80
N GLN A 807 24.74 -2.80 -28.54
CA GLN A 807 24.62 -3.31 -29.91
C GLN A 807 24.43 -4.84 -30.00
N ASP A 808 24.28 -5.54 -28.86
CA ASP A 808 24.13 -7.01 -28.81
C ASP A 808 25.26 -7.77 -29.55
N ILE A 809 26.47 -7.19 -29.55
CA ILE A 809 27.68 -7.80 -30.15
C ILE A 809 28.71 -8.22 -29.10
N LEU A 810 28.44 -8.00 -27.82
CA LEU A 810 29.32 -8.41 -26.73
C LEU A 810 29.34 -9.94 -26.60
N ASP A 811 30.53 -10.54 -26.59
CA ASP A 811 30.71 -11.97 -26.36
C ASP A 811 31.93 -12.24 -25.46
N ARG A 812 32.14 -13.51 -25.12
CA ARG A 812 33.23 -13.95 -24.25
C ARG A 812 34.62 -13.58 -24.80
N GLU A 813 34.84 -13.62 -26.11
CA GLU A 813 36.13 -13.29 -26.72
C GLU A 813 36.42 -11.79 -26.57
N LYS A 814 35.41 -10.93 -26.78
CA LYS A 814 35.55 -9.48 -26.63
C LYS A 814 35.78 -9.07 -25.19
N VAL A 815 35.05 -9.67 -24.25
CA VAL A 815 35.27 -9.47 -22.80
C VAL A 815 36.71 -9.82 -22.46
N GLN A 816 37.18 -11.01 -22.86
CA GLN A 816 38.54 -11.45 -22.56
C GLN A 816 39.59 -10.50 -23.19
N PHE A 817 39.40 -10.07 -24.44
CA PHE A 817 40.31 -9.13 -25.09
C PHE A 817 40.42 -7.80 -24.33
N ILE A 818 39.30 -7.25 -23.85
CA ILE A 818 39.28 -5.99 -23.09
C ILE A 818 39.98 -6.16 -21.74
N LEU A 819 39.75 -7.27 -21.04
CA LEU A 819 40.40 -7.57 -19.76
C LEU A 819 41.92 -7.74 -19.91
N GLU A 820 42.38 -8.45 -20.94
CA GLU A 820 43.81 -8.62 -21.26
C GLU A 820 44.50 -7.28 -21.57
N HIS A 821 43.75 -6.32 -22.14
CA HIS A 821 44.25 -5.01 -22.54
C HIS A 821 43.71 -3.87 -21.66
N HIS A 822 43.42 -4.14 -20.38
CA HIS A 822 42.84 -3.19 -19.43
C HIS A 822 43.52 -1.81 -19.40
N ASN A 823 44.86 -1.74 -19.55
CA ASN A 823 45.61 -0.48 -19.60
C ASN A 823 45.22 0.44 -20.77
N SER A 824 44.58 -0.11 -21.80
CA SER A 824 44.11 0.60 -22.99
C SER A 824 42.58 0.70 -23.07
N ALA A 825 41.85 0.18 -22.07
CA ALA A 825 40.39 0.11 -22.09
C ALA A 825 39.74 1.51 -22.23
N ARG A 826 40.30 2.54 -21.59
CA ARG A 826 39.83 3.95 -21.76
C ARG A 826 39.84 4.45 -23.20
N TYR A 827 40.77 3.95 -24.02
CA TYR A 827 40.87 4.35 -25.41
C TYR A 827 39.90 3.55 -26.26
N LEU A 828 39.73 2.26 -25.95
CA LEU A 828 38.71 1.42 -26.56
C LEU A 828 37.31 1.98 -26.30
N GLY A 829 36.95 2.32 -25.06
CA GLY A 829 35.66 2.93 -24.73
C GLY A 829 35.39 4.21 -25.51
N LYS A 830 36.38 5.11 -25.62
CA LYS A 830 36.26 6.33 -26.45
C LYS A 830 36.04 6.03 -27.93
N ILE A 831 36.72 5.02 -28.45
CA ILE A 831 36.59 4.62 -29.85
C ILE A 831 35.21 4.01 -30.07
N PHE A 832 34.78 3.06 -29.23
CA PHE A 832 33.50 2.37 -29.35
C PHE A 832 32.33 3.32 -29.19
N ALA A 833 32.33 4.21 -28.19
CA ALA A 833 31.28 5.23 -28.05
C ALA A 833 31.16 6.11 -29.29
N LYS A 834 32.29 6.52 -29.90
CA LYS A 834 32.27 7.35 -31.11
C LYS A 834 31.83 6.58 -32.37
N LEU A 835 32.12 5.29 -32.44
CA LEU A 835 31.65 4.43 -33.54
C LEU A 835 30.17 4.10 -33.39
N ASP A 836 29.69 3.91 -32.15
CA ASP A 836 28.29 3.68 -31.82
C ASP A 836 27.43 4.90 -32.21
N GLU A 837 27.88 6.12 -31.87
CA GLU A 837 27.21 7.37 -32.23
C GLU A 837 26.99 7.58 -33.74
N VAL A 838 27.78 6.91 -34.59
CA VAL A 838 27.70 7.00 -36.06
C VAL A 838 27.30 5.67 -36.73
N ASP A 839 26.76 4.72 -35.97
CA ASP A 839 26.32 3.40 -36.45
C ASP A 839 27.42 2.60 -37.18
N LEU A 840 28.67 2.73 -36.75
CA LEU A 840 29.83 2.01 -37.28
C LEU A 840 30.39 0.95 -36.32
N LEU A 841 29.77 0.72 -35.15
CA LEU A 841 30.24 -0.28 -34.19
C LEU A 841 29.70 -1.67 -34.54
N ASP A 842 30.53 -2.54 -35.12
CA ASP A 842 30.19 -3.94 -35.42
C ASP A 842 31.36 -4.92 -35.13
N ASN A 843 31.10 -6.22 -35.35
CA ASN A 843 32.09 -7.29 -35.18
C ASN A 843 33.33 -7.13 -36.08
N ASP A 844 33.17 -6.63 -37.30
CA ASP A 844 34.26 -6.50 -38.26
C ASP A 844 35.20 -5.36 -37.85
N TYR A 845 34.66 -4.20 -37.46
CA TYR A 845 35.47 -3.06 -37.03
C TYR A 845 36.13 -3.29 -35.67
N PHE A 846 35.48 -4.00 -34.75
CA PHE A 846 36.13 -4.47 -33.53
C PHE A 846 37.37 -5.31 -33.85
N ASN A 847 37.24 -6.28 -34.76
CA ASN A 847 38.35 -7.15 -35.16
C ASN A 847 39.49 -6.37 -35.85
N LYS A 848 39.17 -5.32 -36.60
CA LYS A 848 40.18 -4.44 -37.21
C LYS A 848 40.96 -3.60 -36.20
N LEU A 849 40.41 -3.35 -35.01
CA LEU A 849 41.09 -2.61 -33.94
C LEU A 849 42.05 -3.49 -33.12
N LYS A 850 41.88 -4.82 -33.10
CA LYS A 850 42.76 -5.76 -32.34
C LYS A 850 44.26 -5.58 -32.63
N PRO A 851 44.73 -5.39 -33.87
CA PRO A 851 46.16 -5.17 -34.16
C PRO A 851 46.68 -3.80 -33.69
N CYS A 852 45.78 -2.86 -33.37
CA CYS A 852 46.12 -1.47 -33.13
C CYS A 852 46.42 -1.12 -31.67
N VAL A 853 46.52 -2.11 -30.78
CA VAL A 853 46.68 -1.94 -29.31
C VAL A 853 47.73 -0.88 -28.95
N SER A 854 48.90 -0.89 -29.61
CA SER A 854 50.00 0.05 -29.34
C SER A 854 49.74 1.51 -29.74
N SER A 855 48.67 1.77 -30.50
CA SER A 855 48.34 3.06 -31.12
C SER A 855 46.94 3.57 -30.73
N LEU A 856 46.25 2.90 -29.80
CA LEU A 856 44.86 3.23 -29.43
C LEU A 856 44.70 4.65 -28.89
N GLU A 857 45.71 5.19 -28.20
CA GLU A 857 45.68 6.57 -27.71
C GLU A 857 45.57 7.57 -28.86
N GLU A 858 46.47 7.48 -29.84
CA GLU A 858 46.47 8.35 -31.00
C GLU A 858 45.23 8.14 -31.85
N LEU A 859 44.80 6.89 -32.04
CA LEU A 859 43.58 6.57 -32.78
C LEU A 859 42.34 7.19 -32.15
N SER A 860 42.19 7.11 -30.82
CA SER A 860 41.07 7.75 -30.12
C SER A 860 41.00 9.26 -30.40
N LYS A 861 42.16 9.94 -30.43
CA LYS A 861 42.24 11.38 -30.72
C LYS A 861 41.94 11.70 -32.19
N ILE A 862 42.36 10.84 -33.11
CA ILE A 862 42.06 10.99 -34.54
C ILE A 862 40.56 10.81 -34.77
N ILE A 863 39.95 9.76 -34.22
CA ILE A 863 38.52 9.45 -34.38
C ILE A 863 37.66 10.58 -33.80
N SER A 864 37.99 11.11 -32.61
CA SER A 864 37.28 12.28 -32.06
C SER A 864 37.47 13.55 -32.88
N LEU A 865 38.56 13.69 -33.64
CA LEU A 865 38.73 14.82 -34.56
C LEU A 865 37.88 14.63 -35.82
N LEU A 866 37.77 13.41 -36.34
CA LEU A 866 36.96 13.13 -37.51
C LEU A 866 35.47 13.28 -37.21
N GLU A 867 34.98 12.74 -36.09
CA GLU A 867 33.57 12.88 -35.69
C GLU A 867 33.18 14.34 -35.50
N ARG A 868 34.00 15.13 -34.80
CA ARG A 868 33.76 16.57 -34.59
C ARG A 868 33.64 17.39 -35.88
N TYR A 869 34.24 16.93 -36.98
CA TYR A 869 34.21 17.60 -38.29
C TYR A 869 33.28 16.87 -39.28
N GLU A 870 32.46 15.93 -38.80
CA GLU A 870 31.54 15.12 -39.62
C GLU A 870 32.26 14.32 -40.73
N LEU A 871 33.51 13.93 -40.46
CA LEU A 871 34.38 13.17 -41.37
C LEU A 871 34.54 11.69 -40.97
N LEU A 872 33.93 11.28 -39.85
CA LEU A 872 33.98 9.89 -39.39
C LEU A 872 32.97 9.05 -40.17
N ASP A 873 33.42 8.49 -41.28
CA ASP A 873 32.68 7.48 -42.04
C ASP A 873 33.48 6.16 -42.12
N LYS A 874 32.87 5.15 -42.75
CA LYS A 874 33.47 3.83 -42.95
C LYS A 874 34.86 3.89 -43.61
N ASP A 875 35.00 4.67 -44.68
CA ASP A 875 36.22 4.68 -45.48
C ASP A 875 37.35 5.39 -44.73
N ASN A 876 37.04 6.52 -44.10
CA ASN A 876 37.97 7.31 -43.32
C ASN A 876 38.40 6.57 -42.04
N PHE A 877 37.49 5.85 -41.37
CA PHE A 877 37.84 4.99 -40.25
C PHE A 877 38.84 3.90 -40.67
N LEU A 878 38.58 3.20 -41.78
CA LEU A 878 39.46 2.15 -42.29
C LEU A 878 40.85 2.68 -42.64
N LEU A 879 40.92 3.83 -43.31
CA LEU A 879 42.20 4.46 -43.64
C LEU A 879 43.03 4.73 -42.37
N VAL A 880 42.39 5.21 -41.30
CA VAL A 880 43.07 5.50 -40.02
C VAL A 880 43.57 4.22 -39.35
N VAL A 881 42.74 3.18 -39.30
CA VAL A 881 43.07 1.89 -38.67
C VAL A 881 44.16 1.16 -39.44
N GLU A 882 44.11 1.13 -40.77
CA GLU A 882 45.12 0.48 -41.61
C GLU A 882 46.50 1.16 -41.53
N ASN A 883 46.54 2.45 -41.17
CA ASN A 883 47.76 3.23 -41.01
C ASN A 883 48.13 3.47 -39.53
N HIS A 884 47.64 2.63 -38.61
CA HIS A 884 47.82 2.83 -37.16
C HIS A 884 49.28 2.94 -36.71
N SER A 885 50.25 2.36 -37.45
CA SER A 885 51.68 2.49 -37.17
C SER A 885 52.20 3.92 -37.28
N ALA A 886 51.51 4.77 -38.05
CA ALA A 886 51.82 6.18 -38.26
C ALA A 886 50.84 7.13 -37.53
N ALA A 887 50.03 6.63 -36.59
CA ALA A 887 48.98 7.41 -35.94
C ALA A 887 49.47 8.72 -35.29
N LYS A 888 50.71 8.76 -34.79
CA LYS A 888 51.33 10.00 -34.26
C LYS A 888 51.50 11.08 -35.33
N ASP A 889 51.98 10.69 -36.51
CA ASP A 889 52.22 11.60 -37.63
C ASP A 889 50.90 12.08 -38.25
N ILE A 890 49.91 11.17 -38.34
CA ILE A 890 48.54 11.49 -38.74
C ILE A 890 47.97 12.55 -37.81
N LEU A 891 47.95 12.29 -36.50
CA LEU A 891 47.40 13.21 -35.52
C LEU A 891 48.08 14.58 -35.54
N ALA A 892 49.41 14.63 -35.70
CA ALA A 892 50.16 15.87 -35.82
C ALA A 892 49.78 16.67 -37.07
N SER A 893 49.52 16.00 -38.19
CA SER A 893 49.10 16.62 -39.45
C SER A 893 47.66 17.15 -39.34
N LEU A 894 46.74 16.38 -38.76
CA LEU A 894 45.35 16.81 -38.56
C LEU A 894 45.24 18.01 -37.61
N LYS A 895 46.06 18.06 -36.55
CA LYS A 895 46.11 19.23 -35.66
C LYS A 895 46.51 20.52 -36.39
N LYS A 896 47.44 20.44 -37.36
CA LYS A 896 47.84 21.60 -38.17
C LYS A 896 46.73 22.07 -39.11
N LEU A 897 46.02 21.14 -39.75
CA LEU A 897 44.87 21.46 -40.58
C LEU A 897 43.74 22.08 -39.76
N LYS A 898 43.51 21.55 -38.55
CA LYS A 898 42.58 22.10 -37.57
C LYS A 898 42.92 23.54 -37.18
N GLU A 899 44.17 23.81 -36.84
CA GLU A 899 44.66 25.17 -36.49
C GLU A 899 44.51 26.15 -37.68
N GLY A 900 44.60 25.64 -38.90
CA GLY A 900 44.36 26.40 -40.12
C GLY A 900 42.88 26.58 -40.50
N HIS A 901 41.93 25.98 -39.77
CA HIS A 901 40.51 25.93 -40.10
C HIS A 901 40.18 25.37 -41.51
N ILE A 902 41.00 24.45 -42.02
CA ILE A 902 40.88 23.87 -43.37
C ILE A 902 40.69 22.34 -43.36
N LEU A 903 40.28 21.76 -42.22
CA LEU A 903 40.07 20.32 -42.11
C LEU A 903 38.74 19.92 -42.76
N ASP A 904 38.80 19.35 -43.96
CA ASP A 904 37.70 18.68 -44.66
C ASP A 904 38.14 17.30 -45.19
N ASP A 905 37.23 16.55 -45.84
CA ASP A 905 37.48 15.20 -46.35
C ASP A 905 38.62 15.13 -47.38
N SER A 906 38.74 16.14 -48.25
CA SER A 906 39.79 16.20 -49.28
C SER A 906 41.17 16.34 -48.65
N HIS A 907 41.29 17.28 -47.71
CA HIS A 907 42.53 17.52 -46.97
C HIS A 907 42.90 16.34 -46.07
N PHE A 908 41.91 15.68 -45.45
CA PHE A 908 42.12 14.44 -44.71
C PHE A 908 42.69 13.33 -45.60
N LYS A 909 42.06 13.06 -46.76
CA LYS A 909 42.54 12.05 -47.72
C LYS A 909 43.92 12.37 -48.27
N GLU A 910 44.27 13.64 -48.44
CA GLU A 910 45.63 14.05 -48.84
C GLU A 910 46.66 13.79 -47.74
N VAL A 911 46.33 14.01 -46.46
CA VAL A 911 47.18 13.61 -45.34
C VAL A 911 47.42 12.10 -45.39
N MET A 912 46.37 11.30 -45.58
CA MET A 912 46.49 9.84 -45.65
C MET A 912 47.36 9.35 -46.81
N LYS A 913 47.34 10.02 -47.97
CA LYS A 913 48.21 9.69 -49.13
C LYS A 913 49.69 9.96 -48.89
N ASN A 914 50.03 10.87 -47.99
CA ASN A 914 51.41 11.35 -47.78
C ASN A 914 52.11 10.69 -46.58
N ILE A 915 51.49 9.70 -45.93
CA ILE A 915 52.08 8.96 -44.81
C ILE A 915 53.13 7.98 -45.35
N PRO A 916 54.35 7.92 -44.77
CA PRO A 916 55.34 6.92 -45.16
C PRO A 916 54.86 5.52 -44.80
N ASN A 917 54.70 4.68 -45.81
CA ASN A 917 54.21 3.31 -45.68
C ASN A 917 55.29 2.44 -45.01
N ASN A 918 55.22 2.24 -43.69
CA ASN A 918 56.23 1.51 -42.91
C ASN A 918 55.97 0.00 -42.78
N SER A 919 55.28 -0.62 -43.76
CA SER A 919 54.96 -2.05 -43.75
C SER A 919 56.14 -2.97 -44.14
N VAL A 920 57.41 -2.55 -44.03
CA VAL A 920 58.57 -3.41 -44.33
C VAL A 920 59.65 -3.34 -43.23
N THR A 921 59.87 -4.49 -42.59
CA THR A 921 60.87 -4.83 -41.57
C THR A 921 62.29 -4.32 -41.88
N ARG A 922 62.95 -3.65 -40.92
CA ARG A 922 64.42 -3.46 -40.93
C ARG A 922 65.06 -3.57 -39.54
N LYS A 923 66.11 -4.42 -39.49
CA LYS A 923 67.01 -4.71 -38.36
C LYS A 923 67.90 -3.51 -38.01
N GLU A 924 68.32 -3.51 -36.74
CA GLU A 924 69.36 -2.72 -36.05
C GLU A 924 70.37 -1.92 -36.90
N GLN A 925 70.47 -0.61 -36.65
CA GLN A 925 71.71 0.13 -36.29
C GLN A 925 71.44 1.65 -36.10
N GLU A 926 72.09 2.21 -35.09
CA GLU A 926 72.09 3.61 -34.60
C GLU A 926 72.82 4.61 -35.56
N PRO A 927 72.84 5.94 -35.30
CA PRO A 927 71.81 6.96 -35.58
C PRO A 927 72.33 8.02 -36.61
N ILE A 928 71.49 8.94 -37.14
CA ILE A 928 71.83 10.32 -37.62
C ILE A 928 70.59 11.02 -38.24
N LEU A 929 70.11 12.08 -37.56
CA LEU A 929 69.61 13.42 -38.01
C LEU A 929 68.36 13.58 -38.94
N PRO A 930 67.73 14.78 -39.00
CA PRO A 930 66.39 15.01 -38.46
C PRO A 930 65.28 15.07 -39.51
N SER A 931 64.06 15.00 -38.97
CA SER A 931 62.75 15.09 -39.59
C SER A 931 62.61 16.11 -40.73
N VAL A 932 62.11 15.62 -41.87
CA VAL A 932 61.51 16.45 -42.90
C VAL A 932 60.24 17.07 -42.33
N SER A 933 60.27 18.39 -42.23
CA SER A 933 59.25 19.22 -41.61
C SER A 933 57.99 19.23 -42.46
N ALA A 934 56.84 19.06 -41.82
CA ALA A 934 55.47 19.24 -42.31
C ALA A 934 55.14 20.64 -42.90
N LYS A 935 56.17 21.43 -43.24
CA LYS A 935 56.08 22.71 -43.95
C LYS A 935 55.89 22.53 -45.46
N GLU A 936 56.39 21.45 -46.05
CA GLU A 936 56.30 21.22 -47.50
C GLU A 936 54.91 20.75 -47.96
N THR A 937 54.21 19.95 -47.14
CA THR A 937 52.84 19.50 -47.44
C THR A 937 51.83 20.66 -47.41
N LEU A 938 52.03 21.63 -46.52
CA LEU A 938 51.18 22.82 -46.36
C LEU A 938 51.32 23.83 -47.52
N GLN A 939 52.38 23.72 -48.34
CA GLN A 939 52.63 24.61 -49.47
C GLN A 939 52.02 24.10 -50.79
N LYS A 940 51.65 22.82 -50.87
CA LYS A 940 50.92 22.25 -52.01
C LYS A 940 49.41 22.52 -51.95
N LEU A 941 48.84 22.49 -50.75
CA LEU A 941 47.40 22.71 -50.50
C LEU A 941 46.92 24.17 -50.71
N LYS A 942 47.81 25.16 -50.64
CA LYS A 942 47.46 26.58 -50.84
C LYS A 942 47.30 27.01 -52.31
N ASN A 943 47.60 26.15 -53.27
CA ASN A 943 47.70 26.55 -54.68
C ASN A 943 46.49 26.15 -55.56
N THR A 944 45.40 25.60 -55.02
CA THR A 944 44.30 25.06 -55.83
C THR A 944 43.01 25.88 -55.91
N ASP A 945 42.81 26.93 -55.11
CA ASP A 945 41.58 27.76 -55.18
C ASP A 945 41.88 29.22 -55.57
N THR A 946 42.00 29.46 -56.88
CA THR A 946 41.73 30.77 -57.49
C THR A 946 41.31 30.57 -58.95
N ASN A 947 40.01 30.47 -59.21
CA ASN A 947 39.39 30.90 -60.46
C ASN A 947 37.86 30.85 -60.33
N GLU A 948 37.22 32.02 -60.23
CA GLU A 948 36.18 32.51 -61.16
C GLU A 948 35.41 33.68 -60.52
N ASP A 949 35.73 34.90 -60.96
CA ASP A 949 34.82 36.05 -60.95
C ASP A 949 33.89 35.93 -62.17
N PHE A 950 32.58 36.18 -62.01
CA PHE A 950 31.98 37.43 -62.51
C PHE A 950 30.46 37.57 -62.30
N THR A 951 30.10 38.83 -62.05
CA THR A 951 28.88 39.59 -62.36
C THR A 951 27.68 39.59 -61.42
N SER A 952 27.28 40.83 -61.15
CA SER A 952 26.23 41.34 -60.28
C SER A 952 25.10 41.99 -61.09
N GLU A 953 23.95 42.10 -60.43
CA GLU A 953 22.82 43.05 -60.62
C GLU A 953 21.80 42.81 -61.75
N PHE A 954 20.51 42.70 -61.40
CA PHE A 954 19.58 43.84 -61.42
C PHE A 954 18.25 43.54 -60.71
N LYS A 955 17.62 44.61 -60.20
CA LYS A 955 16.23 44.72 -59.73
C LYS A 955 15.20 44.11 -60.72
N VAL A 956 14.31 43.25 -60.23
CA VAL A 956 12.85 43.42 -59.98
C VAL A 956 12.40 42.24 -59.13
#